data_AF-A0A1J5I4J5-F1
#
_entry.id   AF-A0A1J5I4J5-F1
#
_cell.length_a   1.000
_cell.length_b   1.000
_cell.length_c   1.000
_cell.angle_alpha   90.00
_cell.angle_beta   90.00
_cell.angle_gamma   90.00
#
_symmetry.space_group_name_H-M   'P 1'
#
loop_
_entity.id
_entity.type
_entity.pdbx_description
1 polymer ?
#
loop_
_entity_poly.entity_id
_entity_poly.type
_entity_poly.pdbx_seq_one_letter_code
_entity_poly.pdbx_strand_id
1 'polypeptide(L)'
;MYLLTVSYRNTTQNGTGSLVLHDRQDPPGLPKWNLFECGPARLEQLRLCVVAANSAAFWAWFPHDLARLHGNPVLPMGVEYLAAWHCPQDTSTSPLQLFVGGLQQRSAELPKPLKKQDLGGTIGRLRNICSRARLRHGFLLAYGSRWKVHAGTDDFDFMDSWTRRRRFHSLFSATARLTDPSAFLRNLHRRATYRRFGPRHILDRLRGLLQDHFSVDKSAWHEKDRWAALPPEARVLLIPALDAGRHLLDAFPKSPAPLDQPGVILFDRPACRVGGLGLSTWMTFWDQWLPNFQFIVNLAPRIARTAPPALLRERLRLDLAKAPPRSRPIRLRTVDILLIDVDSRLPNLALMKLSRHFKNQGRKVTLARGTALLRSAAEVYASAVFHNDHTRRKIETLKRHYGDKLNLGGSGVDLYQRLPAEIEGLPSDYDLYPNLGDRAIGFLTRGCPRHCAFCIVPKKEGSPRLVGDLDDLLQGGRGNKLILLDDNLLAAPGAESLLEQMASRRIQVNFTQTLDIRLVDRKRADLLKRIHCSNTRFTRRNYHFSLNDCSGLDLVLEKYGLFDFRASDNVEFICMYGYRTTLAEDLERFRFLRSLPGAYVFVQCYQPIPNGPEPSMDGFFDGAVDRLIDELVTVQFTQNMKSMEKYYRWLSRLYAERFGRLHRQLVDTIFRYNNRPGKGRYIETLAGTIRGRVRDER
;
A
#
# COMPACT_ATOMS: atom_id res chain seq x y z
N MET A 1 -6.13 -19.66 5.29
CA MET A 1 -7.07 -20.23 6.28
C MET A 1 -7.36 -21.64 5.83
N TYR A 2 -7.51 -22.58 6.74
CA TYR A 2 -8.09 -23.90 6.46
C TYR A 2 -9.38 -24.09 7.25
N LEU A 3 -10.38 -24.74 6.65
CA LEU A 3 -11.65 -25.05 7.28
C LEU A 3 -11.52 -26.36 8.05
N LEU A 4 -11.94 -26.36 9.32
CA LEU A 4 -11.95 -27.55 10.17
C LEU A 4 -13.36 -28.12 10.27
N THR A 5 -14.34 -27.26 10.53
CA THR A 5 -15.75 -27.65 10.62
C THR A 5 -16.61 -26.55 10.00
N VAL A 6 -17.66 -26.94 9.28
CA VAL A 6 -18.75 -26.05 8.88
C VAL A 6 -20.06 -26.63 9.41
N SER A 7 -20.62 -25.99 10.44
CA SER A 7 -21.90 -26.36 11.03
C SER A 7 -23.01 -25.51 10.40
N TYR A 8 -24.17 -26.10 10.15
CA TYR A 8 -25.27 -25.41 9.52
C TYR A 8 -26.61 -25.82 10.14
N ARG A 9 -27.58 -24.91 10.08
CA ARG A 9 -28.93 -25.08 10.63
C ARG A 9 -29.95 -24.61 9.60
N ASN A 10 -31.07 -25.33 9.54
CA ASN A 10 -32.22 -24.98 8.71
C ASN A 10 -31.87 -24.81 7.20
N THR A 11 -31.13 -25.77 6.66
CA THR A 11 -30.73 -25.83 5.24
C THR A 11 -31.67 -26.70 4.42
N THR A 12 -31.79 -26.45 3.12
CA THR A 12 -32.78 -27.11 2.25
C THR A 12 -32.54 -28.61 2.11
N GLN A 13 -31.31 -29.04 1.84
CA GLN A 13 -31.00 -30.45 1.56
C GLN A 13 -30.48 -31.19 2.80
N ASN A 14 -29.77 -30.52 3.70
CA ASN A 14 -29.13 -31.15 4.85
C ASN A 14 -29.78 -30.82 6.20
N GLY A 15 -30.83 -29.97 6.24
CA GLY A 15 -31.47 -29.56 7.49
C GLY A 15 -30.48 -28.93 8.47
N THR A 16 -30.22 -29.60 9.59
CA THR A 16 -29.23 -29.21 10.59
C THR A 16 -28.15 -30.29 10.71
N GLY A 17 -26.88 -29.88 10.66
CA GLY A 17 -25.76 -30.80 10.74
C GLY A 17 -24.41 -30.10 10.70
N SER A 18 -23.35 -30.87 10.46
CA SER A 18 -22.00 -30.34 10.32
C SER A 18 -21.18 -31.13 9.30
N LEU A 19 -20.33 -30.39 8.58
CA LEU A 19 -19.27 -30.94 7.74
C LEU A 19 -17.96 -30.88 8.52
N VAL A 20 -17.43 -32.03 8.89
CA VAL A 20 -16.16 -32.18 9.60
C VAL A 20 -15.06 -32.47 8.57
N LEU A 21 -14.02 -31.63 8.54
CA LEU A 21 -12.92 -31.65 7.56
C LEU A 21 -11.56 -31.91 8.22
N HIS A 22 -11.60 -32.37 9.47
CA HIS A 22 -10.45 -32.66 10.30
C HIS A 22 -10.69 -33.95 11.09
N ASP A 23 -9.61 -34.54 11.58
CA ASP A 23 -9.61 -35.81 12.29
C ASP A 23 -9.63 -35.47 13.80
N ARG A 24 -10.35 -36.24 14.63
CA ARG A 24 -10.35 -36.05 16.10
C ARG A 24 -9.04 -36.49 16.77
N GLN A 25 -8.10 -37.05 16.01
CA GLN A 25 -6.82 -37.51 16.54
C GLN A 25 -5.89 -36.31 16.80
N ASP A 26 -5.26 -36.33 17.98
CA ASP A 26 -4.35 -35.33 18.53
C ASP A 26 -3.06 -35.25 17.67
N PRO A 27 -2.77 -34.19 16.86
CA PRO A 27 -2.04 -34.40 15.61
C PRO A 27 -0.79 -33.51 15.46
N PRO A 28 -0.33 -33.24 14.21
CA PRO A 28 -0.45 -31.82 13.88
C PRO A 28 -0.81 -31.50 12.41
N GLY A 29 -1.47 -32.40 11.67
CA GLY A 29 -1.77 -32.20 10.25
C GLY A 29 -3.25 -32.28 9.88
N LEU A 30 -3.74 -31.33 9.07
CA LEU A 30 -5.09 -31.37 8.49
C LEU A 30 -5.11 -32.20 7.19
N PRO A 31 -6.10 -33.06 6.90
CA PRO A 31 -6.20 -33.72 5.60
C PRO A 31 -6.15 -32.72 4.46
N LYS A 32 -5.19 -32.92 3.54
CA LYS A 32 -5.07 -32.07 2.36
C LYS A 32 -6.24 -32.29 1.40
N TRP A 33 -6.65 -33.54 1.22
CA TRP A 33 -7.71 -33.96 0.29
C TRP A 33 -8.91 -34.54 1.04
N ASN A 34 -10.07 -33.88 0.92
CA ASN A 34 -11.35 -34.34 1.45
C ASN A 34 -12.25 -34.71 0.27
N LEU A 35 -12.47 -36.01 0.05
CA LEU A 35 -13.29 -36.52 -1.05
C LEU A 35 -14.67 -36.94 -0.52
N PHE A 36 -15.72 -36.42 -1.13
CA PHE A 36 -17.11 -36.74 -0.78
C PHE A 36 -17.87 -37.30 -1.98
N GLU A 37 -18.86 -38.14 -1.73
CA GLU A 37 -19.79 -38.59 -2.75
C GLU A 37 -20.59 -37.41 -3.32
N CYS A 38 -20.73 -37.32 -4.64
CA CYS A 38 -21.46 -36.22 -5.25
C CYS A 38 -22.99 -36.41 -5.12
N GLY A 39 -23.71 -35.31 -4.92
CA GLY A 39 -25.17 -35.29 -4.86
C GLY A 39 -25.71 -33.90 -4.47
N PRO A 40 -27.03 -33.67 -4.52
CA PRO A 40 -27.63 -32.38 -4.17
C PRO A 40 -27.25 -31.89 -2.77
N ALA A 41 -27.31 -32.77 -1.76
CA ALA A 41 -26.93 -32.47 -0.39
C ALA A 41 -25.45 -32.08 -0.25
N ARG A 42 -24.55 -32.76 -0.97
CA ARG A 42 -23.10 -32.47 -0.92
C ARG A 42 -22.73 -31.22 -1.71
N LEU A 43 -23.46 -30.90 -2.78
CA LEU A 43 -23.32 -29.61 -3.47
C LEU A 43 -23.78 -28.45 -2.56
N GLU A 44 -24.87 -28.63 -1.81
CA GLU A 44 -25.30 -27.65 -0.80
C GLU A 44 -24.19 -27.41 0.25
N GLN A 45 -23.55 -28.47 0.77
CA GLN A 45 -22.45 -28.32 1.72
C GLN A 45 -21.26 -27.52 1.17
N LEU A 46 -20.83 -27.74 -0.09
CA LEU A 46 -19.78 -26.91 -0.70
C LEU A 46 -20.20 -25.43 -0.77
N ARG A 47 -21.47 -25.15 -1.08
CA ARG A 47 -22.00 -23.78 -1.09
C ARG A 47 -22.01 -23.19 0.31
N LEU A 48 -22.36 -23.98 1.33
CA LEU A 48 -22.30 -23.56 2.73
C LEU A 48 -20.87 -23.25 3.20
N CYS A 49 -19.85 -23.96 2.70
CA CYS A 49 -18.44 -23.57 2.92
C CYS A 49 -18.13 -22.19 2.35
N VAL A 50 -18.63 -21.86 1.15
CA VAL A 50 -18.50 -20.50 0.57
C VAL A 50 -19.25 -19.47 1.41
N VAL A 51 -20.45 -19.82 1.89
CA VAL A 51 -21.25 -18.99 2.81
C VAL A 51 -20.43 -18.64 4.05
N ALA A 52 -19.89 -19.66 4.72
CA ALA A 52 -19.10 -19.52 5.92
C ALA A 52 -17.81 -18.68 5.70
N ALA A 53 -17.17 -18.81 4.54
CA ALA A 53 -15.92 -18.12 4.22
C ALA A 53 -16.07 -16.66 3.73
N ASN A 54 -17.27 -16.06 3.81
CA ASN A 54 -17.51 -14.69 3.35
C ASN A 54 -18.25 -13.83 4.39
N SER A 55 -18.04 -12.52 4.28
CA SER A 55 -18.67 -11.53 5.18
C SER A 55 -20.13 -11.30 4.84
N ALA A 56 -20.98 -11.02 5.84
CA ALA A 56 -22.37 -10.55 5.68
C ALA A 56 -22.55 -9.52 4.54
N ALA A 57 -21.76 -8.45 4.53
CA ALA A 57 -21.85 -7.38 3.53
C ALA A 57 -21.45 -7.78 2.10
N PHE A 58 -20.85 -8.95 1.88
CA PHE A 58 -20.62 -9.46 0.52
C PHE A 58 -21.93 -9.91 -0.13
N TRP A 59 -22.86 -10.45 0.67
CA TRP A 59 -24.08 -11.08 0.16
C TRP A 59 -25.08 -10.09 -0.42
N ALA A 60 -25.00 -8.80 -0.06
CA ALA A 60 -25.75 -7.74 -0.72
C ALA A 60 -25.39 -7.58 -2.22
N TRP A 61 -24.22 -8.07 -2.65
CA TRP A 61 -23.71 -7.93 -4.02
C TRP A 61 -23.68 -9.25 -4.78
N PHE A 62 -24.02 -10.35 -4.11
CA PHE A 62 -23.91 -11.66 -4.69
C PHE A 62 -25.12 -11.91 -5.62
N PRO A 63 -24.92 -12.21 -6.90
CA PRO A 63 -26.01 -12.25 -7.89
C PRO A 63 -26.85 -13.53 -7.81
N HIS A 64 -26.66 -14.37 -6.81
CA HIS A 64 -27.39 -15.63 -6.64
C HIS A 64 -28.06 -15.66 -5.29
N ASP A 65 -29.36 -15.96 -5.28
CA ASP A 65 -30.14 -15.98 -4.06
C ASP A 65 -29.67 -17.10 -3.10
N LEU A 66 -29.45 -16.72 -1.84
CA LEU A 66 -29.15 -17.65 -0.75
C LEU A 66 -30.41 -18.34 -0.23
N ALA A 67 -31.60 -17.82 -0.49
CA ALA A 67 -32.87 -18.43 -0.06
C ALA A 67 -33.02 -19.87 -0.59
N ARG A 68 -32.38 -20.20 -1.71
CA ARG A 68 -32.35 -21.59 -2.24
C ARG A 68 -31.61 -22.60 -1.36
N LEU A 69 -30.86 -22.13 -0.36
CA LEU A 69 -30.20 -22.97 0.65
C LEU A 69 -31.00 -23.00 1.96
N HIS A 70 -32.13 -22.28 2.03
CA HIS A 70 -32.97 -22.15 3.21
C HIS A 70 -34.03 -23.26 3.21
N GLY A 71 -34.13 -24.02 4.30
CA GLY A 71 -35.11 -25.10 4.43
C GLY A 71 -36.50 -24.56 4.78
N ASN A 72 -36.66 -24.11 6.03
CA ASN A 72 -37.90 -23.55 6.55
C ASN A 72 -37.85 -22.01 6.55
N PRO A 73 -38.77 -21.31 5.84
CA PRO A 73 -38.75 -19.86 5.71
C PRO A 73 -38.98 -19.10 7.03
N VAL A 74 -39.58 -19.75 8.04
CA VAL A 74 -39.93 -19.14 9.35
C VAL A 74 -38.71 -19.05 10.29
N LEU A 75 -37.82 -20.03 10.24
CA LEU A 75 -36.64 -20.11 11.10
C LEU A 75 -35.41 -19.49 10.41
N PRO A 76 -34.44 -18.90 11.12
CA PRO A 76 -33.21 -18.41 10.47
C PRO A 76 -32.34 -19.59 9.99
N MET A 77 -31.81 -19.50 8.76
CA MET A 77 -30.68 -20.32 8.32
C MET A 77 -29.43 -19.84 9.05
N GLY A 78 -28.65 -20.76 9.61
CA GLY A 78 -27.38 -20.45 10.26
C GLY A 78 -26.23 -21.24 9.65
N VAL A 79 -25.08 -20.59 9.47
CA VAL A 79 -23.84 -21.24 9.04
C VAL A 79 -22.70 -20.76 9.92
N GLU A 80 -22.05 -21.69 10.61
CA GLU A 80 -20.92 -21.47 11.52
C GLU A 80 -19.68 -22.20 10.96
N TYR A 81 -18.51 -21.56 10.98
CA TYR A 81 -17.23 -22.22 10.71
C TYR A 81 -16.37 -22.28 11.96
N LEU A 82 -15.58 -23.35 12.03
CA LEU A 82 -14.34 -23.43 12.79
C LEU A 82 -13.17 -23.49 11.79
N ALA A 83 -12.21 -22.58 11.92
CA ALA A 83 -11.12 -22.47 10.95
C ALA A 83 -9.78 -22.11 11.59
N ALA A 84 -8.71 -22.65 10.99
CA ALA A 84 -7.32 -22.32 11.32
C ALA A 84 -6.83 -21.17 10.41
N TRP A 85 -6.34 -20.08 11.00
CA TRP A 85 -5.89 -18.89 10.26
C TRP A 85 -4.36 -18.75 10.34
N HIS A 86 -3.71 -18.37 9.22
CA HIS A 86 -2.25 -18.32 9.12
C HIS A 86 -1.68 -16.94 9.42
N CYS A 87 -0.62 -16.90 10.23
CA CYS A 87 0.20 -15.71 10.48
C CYS A 87 1.37 -15.67 9.48
N PRO A 88 1.81 -14.50 8.95
CA PRO A 88 1.45 -13.12 9.27
C PRO A 88 0.40 -12.49 8.33
N GLN A 89 -0.26 -13.28 7.48
CA GLN A 89 -1.23 -12.72 6.53
C GLN A 89 -2.41 -12.01 7.25
N ASP A 90 -2.73 -12.42 8.50
CA ASP A 90 -3.94 -12.09 9.26
C ASP A 90 -3.81 -11.07 10.43
N THR A 91 -2.73 -10.28 10.46
CA THR A 91 -2.48 -9.12 11.38
C THR A 91 -2.44 -9.42 12.90
N SER A 92 -2.48 -10.69 13.31
CA SER A 92 -2.30 -11.08 14.72
C SER A 92 -0.80 -11.30 15.01
N THR A 93 -0.32 -10.82 16.16
CA THR A 93 1.02 -11.11 16.71
C THR A 93 1.07 -12.43 17.50
N SER A 94 -0.06 -13.15 17.59
CA SER A 94 -0.19 -14.42 18.30
C SER A 94 -0.17 -15.58 17.30
N PRO A 95 0.41 -16.74 17.67
CA PRO A 95 0.43 -17.93 16.82
C PRO A 95 -0.99 -18.44 16.52
N LEU A 96 -1.09 -19.27 15.47
CA LEU A 96 -2.31 -19.90 14.94
C LEU A 96 -3.47 -19.94 15.95
N GLN A 97 -4.47 -19.07 15.77
CA GLN A 97 -5.68 -19.07 16.58
C GLN A 97 -6.78 -19.80 15.82
N LEU A 98 -7.42 -20.77 16.47
CA LEU A 98 -8.69 -21.30 15.99
C LEU A 98 -9.72 -20.20 16.10
N PHE A 99 -10.34 -19.87 14.97
CA PHE A 99 -11.38 -18.86 14.91
C PHE A 99 -12.71 -19.53 14.60
N VAL A 100 -13.72 -19.08 15.34
CA VAL A 100 -15.12 -19.41 15.09
C VAL A 100 -15.83 -18.16 14.58
N GLY A 101 -16.78 -18.34 13.67
CA GLY A 101 -17.59 -17.26 13.16
C GLY A 101 -18.62 -17.78 12.18
N GLY A 102 -19.34 -16.89 11.53
CA GLY A 102 -20.32 -17.28 10.54
C GLY A 102 -21.39 -16.24 10.33
N LEU A 103 -22.52 -16.68 9.80
CA LEU A 103 -23.65 -15.83 9.47
C LEU A 103 -24.98 -16.54 9.71
N GLN A 104 -26.00 -15.73 9.97
CA GLN A 104 -27.39 -16.15 10.02
C GLN A 104 -28.23 -15.28 9.09
N GLN A 105 -29.26 -15.86 8.50
CA GLN A 105 -30.14 -15.18 7.57
C GLN A 105 -31.59 -15.62 7.81
N ARG A 106 -32.51 -14.67 7.94
CA ARG A 106 -33.96 -14.90 7.86
C ARG A 106 -34.39 -14.81 6.40
N SER A 107 -35.48 -15.49 6.04
CA SER A 107 -36.02 -15.41 4.66
C SER A 107 -36.24 -13.95 4.27
N ALA A 108 -35.85 -13.59 3.03
CA ALA A 108 -35.91 -12.23 2.47
C ALA A 108 -35.06 -11.14 3.18
N GLU A 109 -34.25 -11.46 4.19
CA GLU A 109 -33.30 -10.52 4.81
C GLU A 109 -31.87 -10.73 4.31
N LEU A 110 -31.03 -9.68 4.39
CA LEU A 110 -29.59 -9.83 4.22
C LEU A 110 -28.95 -10.63 5.37
N PRO A 111 -27.94 -11.48 5.10
CA PRO A 111 -27.22 -12.20 6.15
C PRO A 111 -26.59 -11.26 7.18
N LYS A 112 -26.67 -11.65 8.45
CA LYS A 112 -26.07 -10.96 9.60
C LYS A 112 -24.96 -11.84 10.19
N PRO A 113 -23.84 -11.26 10.66
CA PRO A 113 -22.78 -12.04 11.29
C PRO A 113 -23.27 -12.68 12.61
N LEU A 114 -22.80 -13.89 12.93
CA LEU A 114 -23.11 -14.55 14.21
C LEU A 114 -22.50 -13.78 15.38
N LYS A 115 -23.25 -13.69 16.49
CA LYS A 115 -22.80 -13.17 17.78
C LYS A 115 -22.37 -14.34 18.68
N LYS A 116 -21.68 -14.03 19.79
CA LYS A 116 -21.20 -15.04 20.74
C LYS A 116 -22.31 -15.95 21.26
N GLN A 117 -23.51 -15.40 21.47
CA GLN A 117 -24.69 -16.13 21.93
C GLN A 117 -25.27 -17.10 20.89
N ASP A 118 -24.93 -16.93 19.61
CA ASP A 118 -25.49 -17.72 18.50
C ASP A 118 -24.63 -18.97 18.17
N LEU A 119 -23.47 -19.10 18.84
CA LEU A 119 -22.46 -20.14 18.60
C LEU A 119 -22.78 -21.43 19.36
N GLY A 120 -22.69 -22.57 18.68
CA GLY A 120 -23.02 -23.90 19.22
C GLY A 120 -21.91 -24.55 20.06
N GLY A 121 -21.41 -23.89 21.12
CA GLY A 121 -20.44 -24.48 22.06
C GLY A 121 -19.03 -24.78 21.50
N THR A 122 -18.70 -24.26 20.32
CA THR A 122 -17.42 -24.52 19.62
C THR A 122 -16.21 -23.85 20.28
N ILE A 123 -15.09 -24.56 20.36
CA ILE A 123 -13.79 -24.06 20.84
C ILE A 123 -13.19 -23.11 19.79
N GLY A 124 -12.99 -21.84 20.14
CA GLY A 124 -12.31 -20.86 19.27
C GLY A 124 -12.61 -19.42 19.63
N ARG A 125 -11.78 -18.49 19.12
CA ARG A 125 -12.01 -17.05 19.29
C ARG A 125 -13.04 -16.58 18.26
N LEU A 126 -14.12 -15.94 18.71
CA LEU A 126 -15.09 -15.33 17.79
C LEU A 126 -14.40 -14.28 16.90
N ARG A 127 -14.42 -14.51 15.60
CA ARG A 127 -13.91 -13.59 14.59
C ARG A 127 -14.62 -13.83 13.26
N ASN A 128 -15.66 -13.04 12.99
CA ASN A 128 -16.34 -13.05 11.70
C ASN A 128 -15.46 -12.43 10.60
N ILE A 129 -15.63 -12.93 9.37
CA ILE A 129 -14.97 -12.35 8.19
C ILE A 129 -15.61 -10.98 7.90
N CYS A 130 -14.80 -9.91 7.86
CA CYS A 130 -15.27 -8.55 7.61
C CYS A 130 -15.24 -8.21 6.10
N SER A 131 -16.13 -7.33 5.62
CA SER A 131 -16.11 -6.85 4.23
C SER A 131 -14.84 -6.09 3.88
N ARG A 132 -14.25 -5.38 4.85
CA ARG A 132 -12.96 -4.69 4.75
C ARG A 132 -11.74 -5.62 4.90
N ALA A 133 -11.94 -6.91 5.14
CA ALA A 133 -10.86 -7.87 5.20
C ALA A 133 -10.10 -7.86 3.85
N ARG A 134 -8.77 -7.72 3.90
CA ARG A 134 -7.90 -7.90 2.74
C ARG A 134 -8.22 -9.25 2.09
N LEU A 135 -8.26 -9.30 0.76
CA LEU A 135 -8.65 -10.46 -0.06
C LEU A 135 -7.91 -11.78 0.24
N ARG A 136 -6.78 -11.68 0.93
CA ARG A 136 -5.93 -12.78 1.40
C ARG A 136 -6.44 -13.47 2.67
N HIS A 137 -7.24 -12.80 3.49
CA HIS A 137 -7.83 -13.38 4.70
C HIS A 137 -8.92 -14.37 4.27
N GLY A 138 -8.88 -15.60 4.78
CA GLY A 138 -9.89 -16.60 4.41
C GLY A 138 -9.93 -16.91 2.91
N PHE A 139 -8.78 -16.95 2.22
CA PHE A 139 -8.74 -17.17 0.77
C PHE A 139 -9.34 -18.54 0.38
N LEU A 140 -10.45 -18.50 -0.35
CA LEU A 140 -11.19 -19.68 -0.81
C LEU A 140 -11.59 -19.53 -2.28
N LEU A 141 -11.41 -20.59 -3.05
CA LEU A 141 -11.85 -20.76 -4.44
C LEU A 141 -12.92 -21.84 -4.52
N ALA A 142 -13.88 -21.73 -5.44
CA ALA A 142 -14.86 -22.79 -5.64
C ALA A 142 -15.32 -22.94 -7.08
N TYR A 143 -15.35 -24.18 -7.55
CA TYR A 143 -15.65 -24.51 -8.93
C TYR A 143 -16.81 -25.49 -9.03
N GLY A 144 -17.83 -25.14 -9.82
CA GLY A 144 -18.92 -26.05 -10.17
C GLY A 144 -18.51 -27.07 -11.23
N SER A 145 -19.42 -27.95 -11.61
CA SER A 145 -19.19 -29.02 -12.60
C SER A 145 -19.12 -28.53 -14.06
N ARG A 146 -19.51 -27.28 -14.34
CA ARG A 146 -19.46 -26.66 -15.67
C ARG A 146 -18.54 -25.44 -15.64
N TRP A 147 -17.53 -25.45 -16.50
CA TRP A 147 -16.59 -24.35 -16.66
C TRP A 147 -16.82 -23.67 -18.01
N LYS A 148 -17.19 -22.39 -17.96
CA LYS A 148 -17.22 -21.48 -19.10
C LYS A 148 -16.15 -20.42 -18.89
N VAL A 149 -15.48 -19.96 -19.94
CA VAL A 149 -14.45 -18.92 -19.84
C VAL A 149 -14.95 -17.61 -20.46
N HIS A 150 -14.37 -16.50 -20.02
CA HIS A 150 -14.44 -15.25 -20.74
C HIS A 150 -13.72 -15.36 -22.11
N ALA A 151 -14.16 -14.53 -23.05
CA ALA A 151 -13.51 -14.30 -24.34
C ALA A 151 -13.44 -12.79 -24.54
N GLY A 152 -12.33 -12.17 -24.15
CA GLY A 152 -12.12 -10.71 -24.25
C GLY A 152 -13.00 -9.83 -23.35
N THR A 153 -13.88 -10.41 -22.53
CA THR A 153 -14.83 -9.69 -21.64
C THR A 153 -14.42 -9.68 -20.18
N ASP A 154 -13.22 -10.14 -19.87
CA ASP A 154 -12.72 -10.29 -18.51
C ASP A 154 -12.13 -8.96 -17.97
N ASP A 155 -12.39 -8.64 -16.70
CA ASP A 155 -11.95 -7.40 -16.07
C ASP A 155 -10.53 -7.53 -15.47
N PHE A 156 -9.51 -7.18 -16.24
CA PHE A 156 -8.11 -7.07 -15.77
C PHE A 156 -7.73 -5.65 -15.27
N ASP A 157 -8.65 -4.70 -15.39
CA ASP A 157 -8.45 -3.31 -14.98
C ASP A 157 -9.04 -2.97 -13.62
N PHE A 158 -9.75 -3.93 -13.00
CA PHE A 158 -10.41 -3.80 -11.70
C PHE A 158 -11.42 -2.65 -11.70
N MET A 159 -12.23 -2.57 -12.75
CA MET A 159 -13.29 -1.57 -12.87
C MET A 159 -14.40 -1.79 -11.85
N ASP A 160 -14.68 -3.05 -11.50
CA ASP A 160 -15.60 -3.44 -10.43
C ASP A 160 -14.82 -3.79 -9.15
N SER A 161 -15.22 -3.22 -8.00
CA SER A 161 -14.55 -3.48 -6.72
C SER A 161 -14.73 -4.94 -6.24
N TRP A 162 -15.74 -5.63 -6.75
CA TRP A 162 -16.11 -7.00 -6.39
C TRP A 162 -15.54 -8.06 -7.33
N THR A 163 -14.89 -7.69 -8.44
CA THR A 163 -14.32 -8.63 -9.44
C THR A 163 -13.54 -9.77 -8.80
N ARG A 164 -12.79 -9.48 -7.73
CA ARG A 164 -11.92 -10.46 -7.04
C ARG A 164 -12.66 -11.45 -6.15
N ARG A 165 -13.93 -11.20 -5.83
CA ARG A 165 -14.80 -12.11 -5.07
C ARG A 165 -15.66 -12.99 -5.97
N ARG A 166 -15.53 -12.88 -7.30
CA ARG A 166 -16.22 -13.75 -8.27
C ARG A 166 -15.69 -15.20 -8.30
N ARG A 167 -14.57 -15.46 -7.63
CA ARG A 167 -13.76 -16.69 -7.59
C ARG A 167 -14.45 -17.98 -7.11
N PHE A 168 -15.74 -17.91 -6.79
CA PHE A 168 -16.58 -19.04 -6.40
C PHE A 168 -17.96 -19.07 -7.07
N HIS A 169 -18.24 -18.12 -7.99
CA HIS A 169 -19.56 -18.00 -8.62
C HIS A 169 -19.94 -19.23 -9.46
N SER A 170 -18.95 -19.92 -10.06
CA SER A 170 -19.23 -21.10 -10.89
C SER A 170 -19.82 -22.29 -10.10
N LEU A 171 -19.62 -22.34 -8.78
CA LEU A 171 -20.30 -23.30 -7.90
C LEU A 171 -21.80 -23.00 -7.76
N PHE A 172 -22.18 -21.73 -7.92
CA PHE A 172 -23.54 -21.25 -7.74
C PHE A 172 -24.33 -21.15 -9.05
N SER A 173 -23.65 -20.90 -10.17
CA SER A 173 -24.25 -20.81 -11.50
C SER A 173 -23.34 -21.40 -12.58
N ALA A 174 -23.92 -22.24 -13.45
CA ALA A 174 -23.25 -22.78 -14.62
C ALA A 174 -23.01 -21.74 -15.75
N THR A 175 -23.59 -20.55 -15.64
CA THR A 175 -23.36 -19.45 -16.59
C THR A 175 -22.23 -18.52 -16.16
N ALA A 176 -21.77 -18.63 -14.90
CA ALA A 176 -20.63 -17.85 -14.42
C ALA A 176 -19.37 -18.22 -15.22
N ARG A 177 -18.64 -17.19 -15.65
CA ARG A 177 -17.43 -17.34 -16.46
C ARG A 177 -16.20 -17.27 -15.56
N LEU A 178 -15.24 -18.13 -15.88
CA LEU A 178 -13.89 -18.13 -15.34
C LEU A 178 -12.99 -17.27 -16.22
N THR A 179 -11.79 -17.01 -15.72
CA THR A 179 -10.74 -16.23 -16.39
C THR A 179 -10.53 -16.64 -17.85
N ASP A 180 -10.38 -15.65 -18.73
CA ASP A 180 -9.95 -15.87 -20.12
C ASP A 180 -8.50 -16.37 -20.14
N PRO A 181 -8.24 -17.64 -20.53
CA PRO A 181 -6.91 -18.22 -20.47
C PRO A 181 -5.88 -17.51 -21.36
N SER A 182 -6.25 -17.15 -22.60
CA SER A 182 -5.34 -16.48 -23.53
C SER A 182 -5.00 -15.08 -23.02
N ALA A 183 -6.01 -14.30 -22.62
CA ALA A 183 -5.79 -12.95 -22.11
C ALA A 183 -4.94 -12.97 -20.83
N PHE A 184 -5.19 -13.91 -19.92
CA PHE A 184 -4.40 -14.04 -18.69
C PHE A 184 -2.96 -14.46 -18.97
N LEU A 185 -2.72 -15.44 -19.85
CA LEU A 185 -1.38 -15.87 -20.23
C LEU A 185 -0.57 -14.73 -20.87
N ARG A 186 -1.18 -13.96 -21.79
CA ARG A 186 -0.55 -12.75 -22.37
C ARG A 186 -0.18 -11.73 -21.29
N ASN A 187 -1.10 -11.48 -20.35
CA ASN A 187 -0.85 -10.59 -19.22
C ASN A 187 0.25 -11.09 -18.30
N LEU A 188 0.29 -12.39 -18.02
CA LEU A 188 1.27 -13.04 -17.16
C LEU A 188 2.67 -12.94 -17.77
N HIS A 189 2.81 -13.30 -19.05
CA HIS A 189 4.06 -13.22 -19.79
C HIS A 189 4.62 -11.79 -19.79
N ARG A 190 3.81 -10.81 -20.22
CA ARG A 190 4.19 -9.38 -20.21
C ARG A 190 4.71 -8.94 -18.85
N ARG A 191 4.02 -9.33 -17.76
CA ARG A 191 4.40 -8.94 -16.39
C ARG A 191 5.64 -9.68 -15.88
N ALA A 192 5.89 -10.91 -16.33
CA ALA A 192 7.09 -11.67 -16.00
C ALA A 192 8.35 -11.05 -16.66
N THR A 193 8.23 -10.54 -17.89
CA THR A 193 9.31 -9.84 -18.61
C THR A 193 9.83 -8.62 -17.85
N TYR A 194 8.95 -7.89 -17.16
CA TYR A 194 9.34 -6.77 -16.28
C TYR A 194 9.87 -7.20 -14.90
N ARG A 195 10.49 -8.38 -14.80
CA ARG A 195 11.15 -8.95 -13.60
C ARG A 195 10.28 -8.98 -12.34
N ARG A 196 8.95 -9.14 -12.48
CA ARG A 196 8.06 -9.32 -11.31
C ARG A 196 8.08 -10.79 -10.88
N PHE A 197 8.48 -11.05 -9.64
CA PHE A 197 8.64 -12.40 -9.09
C PHE A 197 7.36 -13.25 -9.14
N GLY A 198 6.21 -12.72 -8.68
CA GLY A 198 4.95 -13.48 -8.64
C GLY A 198 4.46 -13.98 -10.02
N PRO A 199 4.33 -13.12 -11.04
CA PRO A 199 4.00 -13.54 -12.40
C PRO A 199 4.96 -14.58 -12.97
N ARG A 200 6.27 -14.42 -12.70
CA ARG A 200 7.31 -15.35 -13.13
C ARG A 200 7.17 -16.71 -12.45
N HIS A 201 6.90 -16.75 -11.14
CA HIS A 201 6.65 -17.98 -10.37
C HIS A 201 5.50 -18.81 -10.97
N ILE A 202 4.37 -18.16 -11.28
CA ILE A 202 3.22 -18.84 -11.91
C ILE A 202 3.60 -19.40 -13.29
N LEU A 203 4.29 -18.61 -14.12
CA LEU A 203 4.66 -19.01 -15.47
C LEU A 203 5.67 -20.17 -15.47
N ASP A 204 6.68 -20.11 -14.61
CA ASP A 204 7.73 -21.12 -14.50
C ASP A 204 7.15 -22.44 -13.96
N ARG A 205 6.25 -22.38 -12.94
CA ARG A 205 5.54 -23.57 -12.45
C ARG A 205 4.65 -24.17 -13.54
N LEU A 206 3.89 -23.34 -14.26
CA LEU A 206 3.02 -23.80 -15.34
C LEU A 206 3.80 -24.56 -16.42
N ARG A 207 4.96 -24.03 -16.83
CA ARG A 207 5.84 -24.67 -17.81
C ARG A 207 6.39 -26.02 -17.32
N GLY A 208 6.78 -26.11 -16.05
CA GLY A 208 7.18 -27.37 -15.43
C GLY A 208 6.08 -28.42 -15.53
N LEU A 209 4.88 -28.10 -15.04
CA LEU A 209 3.77 -29.04 -15.02
C LEU A 209 3.27 -29.43 -16.42
N LEU A 210 3.32 -28.52 -17.38
CA LEU A 210 2.97 -28.83 -18.77
C LEU A 210 3.94 -29.82 -19.41
N GLN A 211 5.23 -29.73 -19.07
CA GLN A 211 6.21 -30.73 -19.51
C GLN A 211 5.95 -32.07 -18.83
N ASP A 212 5.82 -32.07 -17.50
CA ASP A 212 5.76 -33.29 -16.70
C ASP A 212 4.50 -34.13 -16.95
N HIS A 213 3.35 -33.47 -17.19
CA HIS A 213 2.05 -34.15 -17.35
C HIS A 213 1.55 -34.25 -18.78
N PHE A 214 2.07 -33.44 -19.71
CA PHE A 214 1.55 -33.34 -21.08
C PHE A 214 2.64 -33.33 -22.16
N SER A 215 3.91 -33.58 -21.81
CA SER A 215 5.04 -33.61 -22.74
C SER A 215 5.18 -32.34 -23.61
N VAL A 216 4.72 -31.19 -23.11
CA VAL A 216 4.84 -29.91 -23.81
C VAL A 216 6.24 -29.36 -23.57
N ASP A 217 6.99 -29.12 -24.65
CA ASP A 217 8.35 -28.57 -24.55
C ASP A 217 8.37 -27.18 -23.88
N LYS A 218 9.21 -27.04 -22.84
CA LYS A 218 9.50 -25.79 -22.13
C LYS A 218 10.02 -24.70 -23.06
N SER A 219 10.85 -25.06 -24.05
CA SER A 219 11.48 -24.13 -25.00
C SER A 219 10.50 -23.59 -26.06
N ALA A 220 9.41 -24.31 -26.31
CA ALA A 220 8.40 -23.91 -27.26
C ALA A 220 7.43 -22.84 -26.69
N TRP A 221 7.35 -22.69 -25.35
CA TRP A 221 6.38 -21.82 -24.67
C TRP A 221 6.89 -20.37 -24.47
N HIS A 222 7.32 -19.72 -25.55
CA HIS A 222 7.92 -18.38 -25.49
C HIS A 222 7.10 -17.25 -26.14
N GLU A 223 5.94 -17.52 -26.75
CA GLU A 223 5.23 -16.53 -27.58
C GLU A 223 3.77 -16.25 -27.18
N LYS A 224 3.24 -15.13 -27.72
CA LYS A 224 1.84 -14.70 -27.59
C LYS A 224 0.92 -15.73 -28.26
N ASP A 225 -0.12 -16.16 -27.53
CA ASP A 225 -1.27 -16.92 -28.02
C ASP A 225 -1.09 -18.43 -28.36
N ARG A 226 -0.42 -19.19 -27.48
CA ARG A 226 -0.37 -20.67 -27.55
C ARG A 226 -1.49 -21.42 -26.82
N TRP A 227 -2.50 -20.74 -26.26
CA TRP A 227 -3.63 -21.43 -25.60
C TRP A 227 -4.28 -22.46 -26.52
N ALA A 228 -4.50 -22.11 -27.80
CA ALA A 228 -5.11 -23.01 -28.79
C ALA A 228 -4.22 -24.21 -29.15
N ALA A 229 -2.89 -24.08 -29.02
CA ALA A 229 -1.92 -25.12 -29.37
C ALA A 229 -1.73 -26.19 -28.28
N LEU A 230 -2.32 -26.01 -27.10
CA LEU A 230 -2.25 -27.00 -26.04
C LEU A 230 -3.14 -28.21 -26.32
N PRO A 231 -2.72 -29.42 -25.91
CA PRO A 231 -3.56 -30.61 -25.94
C PRO A 231 -4.95 -30.34 -25.31
N PRO A 232 -6.04 -30.88 -25.87
CA PRO A 232 -7.38 -30.71 -25.30
C PRO A 232 -7.46 -31.05 -23.80
N GLU A 233 -6.81 -32.14 -23.36
CA GLU A 233 -6.82 -32.53 -21.94
C GLU A 233 -6.12 -31.49 -21.06
N ALA A 234 -4.97 -30.96 -21.51
CA ALA A 234 -4.23 -29.91 -20.82
C ALA A 234 -5.08 -28.64 -20.67
N ARG A 235 -5.77 -28.22 -21.75
CA ARG A 235 -6.65 -27.05 -21.72
C ARG A 235 -7.77 -27.19 -20.70
N VAL A 236 -8.43 -28.35 -20.65
CA VAL A 236 -9.53 -28.57 -19.70
C VAL A 236 -9.05 -28.43 -18.25
N LEU A 237 -7.91 -29.04 -17.93
CA LEU A 237 -7.33 -28.95 -16.58
C LEU A 237 -6.86 -27.52 -16.24
N LEU A 238 -6.29 -26.81 -17.23
CA LEU A 238 -5.74 -25.48 -17.01
C LEU A 238 -6.78 -24.37 -16.85
N ILE A 239 -8.02 -24.54 -17.32
CA ILE A 239 -9.08 -23.52 -17.16
C ILE A 239 -9.22 -23.09 -15.68
N PRO A 240 -9.57 -23.98 -14.74
CA PRO A 240 -9.65 -23.61 -13.32
C PRO A 240 -8.28 -23.29 -12.71
N ALA A 241 -7.18 -23.88 -13.20
CA ALA A 241 -5.84 -23.62 -12.66
C ALA A 241 -5.35 -22.19 -12.94
N LEU A 242 -5.56 -21.70 -14.16
CA LEU A 242 -5.22 -20.32 -14.56
C LEU A 242 -6.11 -19.30 -13.86
N ASP A 243 -7.39 -19.61 -13.68
CA ASP A 243 -8.32 -18.80 -12.89
C ASP A 243 -7.87 -18.69 -11.42
N ALA A 244 -7.53 -19.82 -10.80
CA ALA A 244 -6.94 -19.85 -9.45
C ALA A 244 -5.65 -19.03 -9.37
N GLY A 245 -4.76 -19.19 -10.36
CA GLY A 245 -3.50 -18.45 -10.45
C GLY A 245 -3.70 -16.93 -10.55
N ARG A 246 -4.68 -16.47 -11.33
CA ARG A 246 -5.08 -15.05 -11.39
C ARG A 246 -5.54 -14.57 -10.02
N HIS A 247 -6.48 -15.27 -9.39
CA HIS A 247 -7.04 -14.84 -8.11
C HIS A 247 -6.00 -14.82 -6.98
N LEU A 248 -5.05 -15.74 -6.99
CA LEU A 248 -3.90 -15.75 -6.08
C LEU A 248 -2.95 -14.58 -6.35
N LEU A 249 -2.61 -14.33 -7.61
CA LEU A 249 -1.78 -13.17 -7.99
C LEU A 249 -2.41 -11.85 -7.53
N ASP A 250 -3.74 -11.75 -7.61
CA ASP A 250 -4.49 -10.57 -7.22
C ASP A 250 -4.63 -10.40 -5.71
N ALA A 251 -4.82 -11.49 -4.97
CA ALA A 251 -4.92 -11.47 -3.50
C ALA A 251 -3.55 -11.29 -2.83
N PHE A 252 -2.48 -11.75 -3.46
CA PHE A 252 -1.11 -11.74 -2.94
C PHE A 252 -0.12 -10.98 -3.85
N PRO A 253 -0.38 -9.71 -4.22
CA PRO A 253 0.38 -8.99 -5.25
C PRO A 253 1.84 -8.67 -4.86
N LYS A 254 2.19 -8.81 -3.57
CA LYS A 254 3.53 -8.62 -3.03
C LYS A 254 4.27 -9.93 -2.78
N SER A 255 3.59 -11.07 -2.89
CA SER A 255 4.25 -12.37 -2.69
C SER A 255 5.10 -12.70 -3.92
N PRO A 256 6.36 -13.11 -3.75
CA PRO A 256 7.15 -13.64 -4.86
C PRO A 256 6.64 -15.03 -5.28
N ALA A 257 5.94 -15.75 -4.40
CA ALA A 257 5.43 -17.10 -4.60
C ALA A 257 3.92 -17.17 -4.26
N PRO A 258 3.05 -16.65 -5.13
CA PRO A 258 1.60 -16.60 -4.88
C PRO A 258 0.94 -17.99 -4.82
N LEU A 259 1.42 -18.99 -5.57
CA LEU A 259 0.83 -20.35 -5.57
C LEU A 259 1.17 -21.16 -4.31
N ASP A 260 2.13 -20.70 -3.51
CA ASP A 260 2.55 -21.35 -2.27
C ASP A 260 1.82 -20.79 -1.04
N GLN A 261 0.88 -19.86 -1.25
CA GLN A 261 0.07 -19.33 -0.16
C GLN A 261 -0.96 -20.36 0.30
N PRO A 262 -1.31 -20.38 1.59
CA PRO A 262 -2.32 -21.30 2.10
C PRO A 262 -3.73 -20.87 1.70
N GLY A 263 -4.59 -21.82 1.36
CA GLY A 263 -5.97 -21.54 0.98
C GLY A 263 -6.87 -22.78 0.97
N VAL A 264 -8.13 -22.57 0.62
CA VAL A 264 -9.13 -23.64 0.43
C VAL A 264 -9.60 -23.61 -1.01
N ILE A 265 -9.79 -24.78 -1.62
CA ILE A 265 -10.37 -24.92 -2.95
C ILE A 265 -11.44 -26.01 -2.95
N LEU A 266 -12.61 -25.66 -3.50
CA LEU A 266 -13.76 -26.55 -3.59
C LEU A 266 -14.02 -26.95 -5.05
N PHE A 267 -14.34 -28.21 -5.29
CA PHE A 267 -14.71 -28.70 -6.62
C PHE A 267 -15.97 -29.58 -6.57
N ASP A 268 -17.00 -29.23 -7.34
CA ASP A 268 -18.12 -30.12 -7.60
C ASP A 268 -17.91 -30.90 -8.90
N ARG A 269 -17.77 -32.23 -8.80
CA ARG A 269 -17.66 -33.16 -9.94
C ARG A 269 -16.66 -32.71 -11.03
N PRO A 270 -15.40 -32.39 -10.68
CA PRO A 270 -14.39 -32.00 -11.67
C PRO A 270 -14.14 -33.13 -12.70
N ALA A 271 -14.31 -34.39 -12.27
CA ALA A 271 -14.22 -35.60 -13.08
C ALA A 271 -15.05 -35.57 -14.37
N CYS A 272 -16.24 -34.94 -14.34
CA CYS A 272 -17.11 -34.83 -15.53
C CYS A 272 -16.50 -34.01 -16.67
N ARG A 273 -15.45 -33.22 -16.39
CA ARG A 273 -14.74 -32.43 -17.40
C ARG A 273 -13.40 -33.07 -17.77
N VAL A 274 -12.71 -33.66 -16.79
CA VAL A 274 -11.34 -34.16 -17.00
C VAL A 274 -11.28 -35.50 -17.74
N GLY A 275 -12.40 -36.20 -17.96
CA GLY A 275 -12.52 -37.27 -18.95
C GLY A 275 -11.37 -38.28 -18.95
N GLY A 276 -10.72 -38.46 -20.11
CA GLY A 276 -9.60 -39.40 -20.34
C GLY A 276 -8.29 -39.07 -19.62
N LEU A 277 -8.17 -37.91 -18.96
CA LEU A 277 -6.98 -37.55 -18.16
C LEU A 277 -6.83 -38.43 -16.92
N GLY A 278 -7.95 -38.94 -16.40
CA GLY A 278 -8.01 -39.72 -15.16
C GLY A 278 -7.89 -38.86 -13.89
N LEU A 279 -8.45 -39.36 -12.79
CA LEU A 279 -8.45 -38.67 -11.51
C LEU A 279 -7.03 -38.54 -10.93
N SER A 280 -6.19 -39.56 -11.10
CA SER A 280 -4.81 -39.58 -10.58
C SER A 280 -3.98 -38.41 -11.10
N THR A 281 -3.89 -38.25 -12.43
CA THR A 281 -3.17 -37.15 -13.09
C THR A 281 -3.71 -35.79 -12.65
N TRP A 282 -5.05 -35.65 -12.58
CA TRP A 282 -5.67 -34.41 -12.13
C TRP A 282 -5.29 -34.05 -10.68
N MET A 283 -5.37 -35.01 -9.75
CA MET A 283 -5.01 -34.77 -8.35
C MET A 283 -3.53 -34.44 -8.20
N THR A 284 -2.64 -35.18 -8.88
CA THR A 284 -1.19 -34.94 -8.84
C THR A 284 -0.83 -33.56 -9.38
N PHE A 285 -1.43 -33.14 -10.50
CA PHE A 285 -1.24 -31.78 -11.03
C PHE A 285 -1.65 -30.72 -10.00
N TRP A 286 -2.84 -30.84 -9.41
CA TRP A 286 -3.34 -29.84 -8.47
C TRP A 286 -2.55 -29.79 -7.17
N ASP A 287 -2.05 -30.93 -6.71
CA ASP A 287 -1.17 -31.03 -5.56
C ASP A 287 0.13 -30.24 -5.78
N GLN A 288 0.72 -30.35 -6.97
CA GLN A 288 1.93 -29.61 -7.37
C GLN A 288 1.64 -28.13 -7.71
N TRP A 289 0.46 -27.83 -8.28
CA TRP A 289 0.04 -26.47 -8.59
C TRP A 289 -0.14 -25.64 -7.32
N LEU A 290 -0.88 -26.18 -6.34
CA LEU A 290 -1.24 -25.53 -5.08
C LEU A 290 -0.86 -26.42 -3.87
N PRO A 291 0.43 -26.51 -3.51
CA PRO A 291 0.91 -27.46 -2.50
C PRO A 291 0.35 -27.21 -1.10
N ASN A 292 -0.02 -25.96 -0.79
CA ASN A 292 -0.52 -25.55 0.52
C ASN A 292 -2.03 -25.31 0.53
N PHE A 293 -2.79 -25.92 -0.38
CA PHE A 293 -4.25 -25.80 -0.40
C PHE A 293 -4.95 -27.01 0.21
N GLN A 294 -6.03 -26.74 0.95
CA GLN A 294 -7.00 -27.74 1.36
C GLN A 294 -8.00 -27.95 0.22
N PHE A 295 -8.12 -29.18 -0.24
CA PHE A 295 -9.01 -29.60 -1.32
C PHE A 295 -10.25 -30.27 -0.73
N ILE A 296 -11.43 -29.81 -1.16
CA ILE A 296 -12.73 -30.37 -0.80
C ILE A 296 -13.47 -30.68 -2.11
N VAL A 297 -13.64 -31.96 -2.42
CA VAL A 297 -14.03 -32.40 -3.77
C VAL A 297 -15.19 -33.37 -3.70
N ASN A 298 -16.26 -33.06 -4.43
CA ASN A 298 -17.37 -33.98 -4.65
C ASN A 298 -17.10 -34.83 -5.90
N LEU A 299 -17.17 -36.16 -5.80
CA LEU A 299 -16.91 -37.11 -6.87
C LEU A 299 -17.96 -38.23 -6.91
N ALA A 300 -18.15 -38.84 -8.07
CA ALA A 300 -18.93 -40.07 -8.15
C ALA A 300 -18.18 -41.21 -7.42
N PRO A 301 -18.87 -42.12 -6.70
CA PRO A 301 -18.23 -43.16 -5.89
C PRO A 301 -17.22 -44.03 -6.66
N ARG A 302 -17.55 -44.39 -7.91
CA ARG A 302 -16.67 -45.18 -8.78
C ARG A 302 -15.34 -44.48 -9.07
N ILE A 303 -15.39 -43.16 -9.25
CA ILE A 303 -14.21 -42.35 -9.59
C ILE A 303 -13.39 -42.06 -8.33
N ALA A 304 -14.04 -41.82 -7.18
CA ALA A 304 -13.33 -41.61 -5.91
C ALA A 304 -12.43 -42.80 -5.53
N ARG A 305 -12.81 -44.03 -5.89
CA ARG A 305 -12.00 -45.24 -5.66
C ARG A 305 -10.68 -45.27 -6.46
N THR A 306 -10.55 -44.50 -7.53
CA THR A 306 -9.32 -44.42 -8.33
C THR A 306 -8.37 -43.31 -7.83
N ALA A 307 -8.66 -42.70 -6.67
CA ALA A 307 -7.82 -41.66 -6.09
C ALA A 307 -6.47 -42.26 -5.60
N PRO A 308 -5.33 -41.60 -5.85
CA PRO A 308 -4.03 -42.10 -5.41
C PRO A 308 -3.94 -42.19 -3.87
N PRO A 309 -3.68 -43.36 -3.28
CA PRO A 309 -3.61 -43.51 -1.83
C PRO A 309 -2.54 -42.63 -1.16
N ALA A 310 -1.45 -42.33 -1.87
CA ALA A 310 -0.41 -41.42 -1.39
C ALA A 310 -0.96 -40.01 -1.14
N LEU A 311 -1.70 -39.44 -2.09
CA LEU A 311 -2.29 -38.09 -1.97
C LEU A 311 -3.37 -38.04 -0.88
N LEU A 312 -4.12 -39.11 -0.65
CA LEU A 312 -5.11 -39.17 0.43
C LEU A 312 -4.46 -39.18 1.84
N ARG A 313 -3.19 -39.61 1.94
CA ARG A 313 -2.42 -39.58 3.18
C ARG A 313 -1.73 -38.23 3.42
N GLU A 314 -1.64 -37.36 2.41
CA GLU A 314 -1.04 -36.04 2.55
C GLU A 314 -1.74 -35.19 3.63
N ARG A 315 -0.95 -34.45 4.38
CA ARG A 315 -1.41 -33.59 5.48
C ARG A 315 -0.82 -32.19 5.36
N LEU A 316 -1.69 -31.20 5.47
CA LEU A 316 -1.30 -29.80 5.56
C LEU A 316 -0.78 -29.48 6.96
N ARG A 317 0.39 -28.85 7.02
CA ARG A 317 0.97 -28.41 8.28
C ARG A 317 0.14 -27.28 8.87
N LEU A 318 -0.30 -27.49 10.11
CA LEU A 318 -0.79 -26.44 10.98
C LEU A 318 0.38 -26.00 11.85
N ASP A 319 1.28 -25.15 11.32
CA ASP A 319 2.45 -24.69 12.09
C ASP A 319 2.00 -23.88 13.31
N LEU A 320 1.76 -24.56 14.43
CA LEU A 320 1.53 -23.98 15.75
C LEU A 320 2.82 -23.29 16.18
N ALA A 321 3.07 -22.09 15.66
CA ALA A 321 4.25 -21.32 16.04
C ALA A 321 4.26 -21.16 17.58
N LYS A 322 5.40 -21.40 18.22
CA LYS A 322 5.56 -20.99 19.63
C LYS A 322 5.35 -19.48 19.69
N ALA A 323 4.60 -19.01 20.67
CA ALA A 323 4.38 -17.59 20.87
C ALA A 323 5.75 -16.86 20.85
N PRO A 324 5.89 -15.73 20.14
CA PRO A 324 7.10 -14.93 20.29
C PRO A 324 7.27 -14.62 21.79
N PRO A 325 8.51 -14.68 22.32
CA PRO A 325 8.73 -14.36 23.72
C PRO A 325 8.11 -12.99 23.99
N ARG A 326 7.22 -12.93 24.99
CA ARG A 326 6.68 -11.65 25.46
C ARG A 326 7.89 -10.74 25.72
N SER A 327 7.95 -9.60 25.05
CA SER A 327 8.93 -8.57 25.38
C SER A 327 8.80 -8.32 26.88
N ARG A 328 9.88 -8.56 27.64
CA ARG A 328 9.90 -8.29 29.08
C ARG A 328 9.40 -6.86 29.29
N PRO A 329 8.51 -6.60 30.26
CA PRO A 329 8.15 -5.23 30.59
C PRO A 329 9.46 -4.51 30.91
N ILE A 330 9.78 -3.50 30.09
CA ILE A 330 10.93 -2.65 30.36
C ILE A 330 10.68 -2.05 31.73
N ARG A 331 11.50 -2.40 32.73
CA ARG A 331 11.52 -1.66 33.99
C ARG A 331 11.83 -0.22 33.60
N LEU A 332 10.85 0.66 33.78
CA LEU A 332 10.97 2.08 33.50
C LEU A 332 12.06 2.62 34.41
N ARG A 333 13.29 2.69 33.91
CA ARG A 333 14.29 3.58 34.48
C ARG A 333 13.69 4.98 34.36
N THR A 334 13.60 5.69 35.47
CA THR A 334 13.27 7.11 35.49
C THR A 334 14.18 7.82 34.48
N VAL A 335 13.56 8.53 33.54
CA VAL A 335 14.25 9.34 32.54
C VAL A 335 14.31 10.76 33.09
N ASP A 336 15.50 11.38 33.12
CA ASP A 336 15.62 12.75 33.63
C ASP A 336 15.01 13.73 32.63
N ILE A 337 15.39 13.62 31.35
CA ILE A 337 14.90 14.45 30.24
C ILE A 337 14.33 13.59 29.13
N LEU A 338 13.06 13.84 28.79
CA LEU A 338 12.42 13.26 27.60
C LEU A 338 12.30 14.30 26.50
N LEU A 339 12.92 14.02 25.35
CA LEU A 339 12.77 14.81 24.12
C LEU A 339 11.79 14.11 23.19
N ILE A 340 10.83 14.83 22.61
CA ILE A 340 9.82 14.26 21.71
C ILE A 340 9.87 14.97 20.35
N ASP A 341 10.30 14.25 19.33
CA ASP A 341 10.16 14.67 17.92
C ASP A 341 8.76 14.32 17.41
N VAL A 342 7.89 15.32 17.30
CA VAL A 342 6.45 15.11 17.09
C VAL A 342 6.12 14.66 15.65
N ASP A 343 6.77 15.26 14.67
CA ASP A 343 6.37 15.14 13.26
C ASP A 343 7.51 15.25 12.23
N SER A 344 8.76 15.37 12.66
CA SER A 344 9.88 15.55 11.74
C SER A 344 10.23 14.26 10.99
N ARG A 345 10.68 14.41 9.74
CA ARG A 345 11.33 13.32 8.97
C ARG A 345 12.85 13.41 9.02
N LEU A 346 13.36 14.63 8.95
CA LEU A 346 14.76 14.94 9.23
C LEU A 346 14.94 15.12 10.74
N PRO A 347 16.15 14.89 11.27
CA PRO A 347 16.49 15.19 12.66
C PRO A 347 16.14 16.64 13.04
N ASN A 348 15.60 16.79 14.24
CA ASN A 348 15.20 18.09 14.76
C ASN A 348 16.38 18.75 15.48
N LEU A 349 16.94 19.82 14.89
CA LEU A 349 18.12 20.52 15.42
C LEU A 349 17.88 21.10 16.82
N ALA A 350 16.69 21.66 17.09
CA ALA A 350 16.41 22.22 18.41
C ALA A 350 16.49 21.14 19.50
N LEU A 351 15.98 19.93 19.23
CA LEU A 351 16.11 18.79 20.14
C LEU A 351 17.56 18.32 20.27
N MET A 352 18.36 18.35 19.20
CA MET A 352 19.79 18.01 19.27
C MET A 352 20.55 18.98 20.18
N LYS A 353 20.26 20.29 20.10
CA LYS A 353 20.88 21.30 20.97
C LYS A 353 20.44 21.17 22.43
N LEU A 354 19.14 20.94 22.67
CA LEU A 354 18.62 20.63 24.01
C LEU A 354 19.27 19.38 24.61
N SER A 355 19.44 18.32 23.80
CA SER A 355 20.11 17.11 24.27
C SER A 355 21.55 17.37 24.67
N ARG A 356 22.31 18.14 23.89
CA ARG A 356 23.68 18.56 24.25
C ARG A 356 23.69 19.31 25.57
N HIS A 357 22.81 20.31 25.72
CA HIS A 357 22.70 21.13 26.92
C HIS A 357 22.51 20.29 28.19
N PHE A 358 21.51 19.39 28.20
CA PHE A 358 21.23 18.57 29.37
C PHE A 358 22.29 17.48 29.62
N LYS A 359 22.88 16.90 28.57
CA LYS A 359 23.99 15.96 28.73
C LYS A 359 25.23 16.62 29.33
N ASN A 360 25.52 17.87 28.98
CA ASN A 360 26.63 18.63 29.58
C ASN A 360 26.43 18.86 31.10
N GLN A 361 25.19 18.80 31.59
CA GLN A 361 24.86 18.83 33.02
C GLN A 361 24.87 17.43 33.69
N GLY A 362 25.29 16.39 32.95
CA GLY A 362 25.28 15.00 33.44
C GLY A 362 23.90 14.33 33.47
N ARG A 363 22.86 14.97 32.90
CA ARG A 363 21.48 14.44 32.92
C ARG A 363 21.27 13.39 31.83
N LYS A 364 20.43 12.38 32.11
CA LYS A 364 20.09 11.33 31.14
C LYS A 364 18.97 11.76 30.20
N VAL A 365 19.28 11.81 28.92
CA VAL A 365 18.37 12.24 27.85
C VAL A 365 17.85 11.04 27.06
N THR A 366 16.55 10.98 26.79
CA THR A 366 15.91 9.98 25.92
C THR A 366 15.10 10.66 24.81
N LEU A 367 15.23 10.17 23.57
CA LEU A 367 14.39 10.60 22.43
C LEU A 367 13.19 9.66 22.25
N ALA A 368 12.00 10.25 22.16
CA ALA A 368 10.78 9.62 21.68
C ALA A 368 10.31 10.27 20.37
N ARG A 369 9.48 9.56 19.59
CA ARG A 369 8.90 10.07 18.34
C ARG A 369 7.37 9.97 18.34
N GLY A 370 6.72 10.93 17.70
CA GLY A 370 5.27 10.96 17.54
C GLY A 370 4.54 11.12 18.88
N THR A 371 3.79 10.09 19.27
CA THR A 371 3.01 10.06 20.53
C THR A 371 3.47 8.91 21.43
N ALA A 372 4.74 8.51 21.36
CA ALA A 372 5.28 7.49 22.26
C ALA A 372 5.28 8.04 23.69
N LEU A 373 4.38 7.51 24.53
CA LEU A 373 4.17 7.96 25.91
C LEU A 373 5.04 7.16 26.87
N LEU A 374 5.97 7.83 27.54
CA LEU A 374 6.68 7.29 28.71
C LEU A 374 5.96 7.72 30.00
N ARG A 375 5.89 6.81 30.98
CA ARG A 375 5.16 7.03 32.24
C ARG A 375 5.93 7.90 33.24
N SER A 376 7.27 7.92 33.18
CA SER A 376 8.11 8.65 34.14
C SER A 376 9.22 9.42 33.43
N ALA A 377 9.01 10.73 33.30
CA ALA A 377 10.05 11.71 32.96
C ALA A 377 9.94 12.91 33.90
N ALA A 378 11.07 13.45 34.35
CA ALA A 378 11.07 14.63 35.23
C ALA A 378 10.69 15.89 34.44
N GLU A 379 11.33 16.10 33.28
CA GLU A 379 10.98 17.17 32.34
C GLU A 379 10.79 16.62 30.92
N VAL A 380 9.86 17.22 30.18
CA VAL A 380 9.52 16.81 28.81
C VAL A 380 9.60 17.99 27.87
N TYR A 381 10.37 17.86 26.80
CA TYR A 381 10.47 18.85 25.73
C TYR A 381 10.01 18.24 24.42
N ALA A 382 9.04 18.85 23.76
CA ALA A 382 8.51 18.38 22.48
C ALA A 382 8.69 19.46 21.41
N SER A 383 9.08 19.05 20.21
CA SER A 383 9.19 19.95 19.07
C SER A 383 8.34 19.47 17.89
N ALA A 384 7.51 20.38 17.38
CA ALA A 384 6.68 20.17 16.20
C ALA A 384 7.02 21.19 15.11
N VAL A 385 7.29 20.70 13.91
CA VAL A 385 7.70 21.53 12.76
C VAL A 385 6.49 21.98 11.95
N PHE A 386 5.49 21.11 11.78
CA PHE A 386 4.37 21.37 10.88
C PHE A 386 3.11 21.84 11.62
N HIS A 387 2.38 22.78 11.01
CA HIS A 387 1.07 23.20 11.48
C HIS A 387 -0.04 22.52 10.67
N ASN A 388 -0.55 21.38 11.15
CA ASN A 388 -1.69 20.69 10.54
C ASN A 388 -2.46 19.84 11.57
N ASP A 389 -3.66 19.38 11.20
CA ASP A 389 -4.55 18.60 12.09
C ASP A 389 -3.96 17.29 12.58
N HIS A 390 -3.05 16.68 11.83
CA HIS A 390 -2.38 15.48 12.28
C HIS A 390 -1.40 15.78 13.41
N THR A 391 -0.58 16.82 13.26
CA THR A 391 0.32 17.29 14.31
C THR A 391 -0.44 17.82 15.52
N ARG A 392 -1.52 18.59 15.33
CA ARG A 392 -2.38 19.11 16.42
C ARG A 392 -2.89 18.00 17.33
N ARG A 393 -3.44 16.92 16.76
CA ARG A 393 -3.92 15.75 17.54
C ARG A 393 -2.83 15.04 18.32
N LYS A 394 -1.60 15.00 17.79
CA LYS A 394 -0.45 14.46 18.55
C LYS A 394 -0.12 15.36 19.73
N ILE A 395 -0.04 16.67 19.50
CA ILE A 395 0.21 17.66 20.55
C ILE A 395 -0.86 17.56 21.66
N GLU A 396 -2.14 17.49 21.30
CA GLU A 396 -3.23 17.32 22.28
C GLU A 396 -3.07 16.04 23.11
N THR A 397 -2.63 14.94 22.48
CA THR A 397 -2.35 13.68 23.18
C THR A 397 -1.18 13.85 24.16
N LEU A 398 -0.12 14.55 23.77
CA LEU A 398 1.01 14.85 24.65
C LEU A 398 0.60 15.75 25.81
N LYS A 399 -0.16 16.83 25.54
CA LYS A 399 -0.69 17.75 26.55
C LYS A 399 -1.54 17.02 27.60
N ARG A 400 -2.47 16.15 27.15
CA ARG A 400 -3.31 15.34 28.05
C ARG A 400 -2.52 14.40 28.94
N HIS A 401 -1.36 13.91 28.49
CA HIS A 401 -0.57 12.92 29.23
C HIS A 401 0.46 13.56 30.16
N TYR A 402 1.15 14.61 29.71
CA TYR A 402 2.26 15.22 30.44
C TYR A 402 1.88 16.47 31.25
N GLY A 403 0.74 17.10 30.93
CA GLY A 403 0.28 18.31 31.61
C GLY A 403 1.35 19.39 31.64
N ASP A 404 1.58 19.97 32.82
CA ASP A 404 2.50 21.09 33.04
C ASP A 404 3.98 20.73 32.87
N LYS A 405 4.32 19.43 32.81
CA LYS A 405 5.70 18.98 32.55
C LYS A 405 6.13 19.14 31.10
N LEU A 406 5.20 19.45 30.19
CA LEU A 406 5.43 19.53 28.76
C LEU A 406 5.83 20.94 28.33
N ASN A 407 7.10 21.10 27.99
CA ASN A 407 7.62 22.25 27.27
C ASN A 407 7.50 21.99 25.77
N LEU A 408 6.61 22.72 25.09
CA LEU A 408 6.33 22.54 23.68
C LEU A 408 6.91 23.69 22.87
N GLY A 409 7.50 23.39 21.71
CA GLY A 409 7.91 24.41 20.76
C GLY A 409 8.07 23.95 19.32
N GLY A 410 8.70 24.81 18.51
CA GLY A 410 8.85 24.64 17.07
C GLY A 410 7.76 25.35 16.26
N SER A 411 8.00 25.49 14.95
CA SER A 411 7.18 26.33 14.06
C SER A 411 5.73 25.87 13.90
N GLY A 412 5.42 24.61 14.20
CA GLY A 412 4.03 24.11 14.22
C GLY A 412 3.21 24.63 15.42
N VAL A 413 3.89 25.20 16.42
CA VAL A 413 3.34 25.61 17.72
C VAL A 413 3.40 27.13 17.85
N ASP A 414 4.61 27.69 17.78
CA ASP A 414 4.87 29.12 17.89
C ASP A 414 6.02 29.49 16.93
N LEU A 415 5.76 30.48 16.06
CA LEU A 415 6.72 30.96 15.08
C LEU A 415 7.82 31.84 15.69
N TYR A 416 7.59 32.44 16.86
CA TYR A 416 8.50 33.39 17.48
C TYR A 416 9.30 32.79 18.64
N GLN A 417 8.87 31.67 19.20
CA GLN A 417 9.62 30.96 20.22
C GLN A 417 11.02 30.56 19.71
N ARG A 418 12.05 30.91 20.47
CA ARG A 418 13.46 30.57 20.19
C ARG A 418 14.04 29.78 21.35
N LEU A 419 15.05 28.97 21.07
CA LEU A 419 15.92 28.46 22.13
C LEU A 419 16.68 29.64 22.76
N PRO A 420 16.99 29.57 24.06
CA PRO A 420 17.94 30.48 24.69
C PRO A 420 19.26 30.52 23.91
N ALA A 421 19.91 31.68 23.82
CA ALA A 421 21.08 31.89 22.97
C ALA A 421 22.23 30.94 23.33
N GLU A 422 22.41 30.65 24.61
CA GLU A 422 23.39 29.72 25.15
C GLU A 422 23.11 28.26 24.76
N ILE A 423 21.85 27.88 24.50
CA ILE A 423 21.49 26.56 23.98
C ILE A 423 21.58 26.55 22.46
N GLU A 424 21.13 27.62 21.79
CA GLU A 424 21.22 27.75 20.34
C GLU A 424 22.68 27.76 19.85
N GLY A 425 23.62 28.30 20.62
CA GLY A 425 25.05 28.29 20.29
C GLY A 425 25.74 26.94 20.45
N LEU A 426 25.10 25.92 21.04
CA LEU A 426 25.73 24.62 21.26
C LEU A 426 25.86 23.79 19.97
N PRO A 427 26.92 22.98 19.85
CA PRO A 427 27.02 21.99 18.78
C PRO A 427 25.90 20.95 18.91
N SER A 428 25.39 20.50 17.78
CA SER A 428 24.29 19.53 17.75
C SER A 428 24.71 18.18 18.36
N ASP A 429 23.86 17.58 19.19
CA ASP A 429 24.04 16.20 19.66
C ASP A 429 23.53 15.19 18.64
N TYR A 430 24.44 14.63 17.85
CA TYR A 430 24.10 13.68 16.80
C TYR A 430 23.88 12.25 17.30
N ASP A 431 24.33 11.92 18.51
CA ASP A 431 24.04 10.61 19.12
C ASP A 431 22.53 10.46 19.38
N LEU A 432 21.80 11.58 19.47
CA LEU A 432 20.36 11.61 19.56
C LEU A 432 19.67 11.04 18.30
N TYR A 433 20.30 11.19 17.12
CA TYR A 433 19.80 10.71 15.83
C TYR A 433 20.85 9.85 15.12
N PRO A 434 21.10 8.62 15.60
CA PRO A 434 22.18 7.77 15.07
C PRO A 434 21.98 7.42 13.58
N ASN A 435 20.74 7.51 13.09
CA ASN A 435 20.42 7.28 11.69
C ASN A 435 21.03 8.32 10.73
N LEU A 436 21.58 9.43 11.21
CA LEU A 436 22.35 10.37 10.38
C LEU A 436 23.67 9.75 9.90
N GLY A 437 24.30 8.89 10.68
CA GLY A 437 25.62 8.34 10.35
C GLY A 437 26.65 9.45 10.17
N ASP A 438 27.35 9.43 9.04
CA ASP A 438 28.42 10.37 8.66
C ASP A 438 27.94 11.74 8.16
N ARG A 439 26.63 11.98 8.15
CA ARG A 439 26.03 13.20 7.58
C ARG A 439 25.93 14.31 8.62
N ALA A 440 26.44 15.48 8.26
CA ALA A 440 26.17 16.73 8.95
C ALA A 440 24.80 17.29 8.57
N ILE A 441 24.19 18.06 9.47
CA ILE A 441 22.92 18.76 9.23
C ILE A 441 22.93 20.10 9.97
N GLY A 442 22.51 21.18 9.31
CA GLY A 442 22.60 22.51 9.92
C GLY A 442 22.13 23.65 9.03
N PHE A 443 22.30 24.86 9.55
CA PHE A 443 22.11 26.13 8.85
C PHE A 443 23.46 26.84 8.73
N LEU A 444 23.79 27.30 7.53
CA LEU A 444 24.85 28.31 7.32
C LEU A 444 24.23 29.70 7.22
N THR A 445 23.05 29.77 6.61
CA THR A 445 22.27 30.99 6.41
C THR A 445 20.83 30.78 6.84
N ARG A 446 20.16 31.88 7.18
CA ARG A 446 18.72 31.92 7.48
C ARG A 446 18.09 33.15 6.87
N GLY A 447 16.80 33.06 6.56
CA GLY A 447 16.02 34.13 5.98
C GLY A 447 15.90 34.04 4.47
N CYS A 448 14.92 34.76 3.92
CA CYS A 448 14.62 34.76 2.49
C CYS A 448 14.11 36.15 2.10
N PRO A 449 14.55 36.72 0.96
CA PRO A 449 14.13 38.06 0.54
C PRO A 449 12.73 38.05 -0.12
N ARG A 450 12.16 36.87 -0.35
CA ARG A 450 10.85 36.71 -1.00
C ARG A 450 9.74 36.84 0.03
N HIS A 451 8.76 37.70 -0.23
CA HIS A 451 7.57 37.87 0.62
C HIS A 451 6.39 37.01 0.14
N CYS A 452 6.64 35.73 -0.17
CA CYS A 452 5.60 34.82 -0.61
C CYS A 452 4.52 34.68 0.48
N ALA A 453 3.25 34.97 0.14
CA ALA A 453 2.14 34.99 1.09
C ALA A 453 1.89 33.65 1.81
N PHE A 454 2.30 32.53 1.21
CA PHE A 454 2.18 31.19 1.79
C PHE A 454 3.35 30.81 2.73
N CYS A 455 4.44 31.58 2.75
CA CYS A 455 5.69 31.17 3.39
C CYS A 455 5.85 31.76 4.79
N ILE A 456 6.28 30.95 5.76
CA ILE A 456 6.58 31.41 7.12
C ILE A 456 7.94 32.10 7.24
N VAL A 457 8.86 31.86 6.30
CA VAL A 457 10.28 32.20 6.46
C VAL A 457 10.50 33.69 6.73
N PRO A 458 9.94 34.65 5.97
CA PRO A 458 10.20 36.06 6.23
C PRO A 458 9.72 36.51 7.62
N LYS A 459 8.59 35.96 8.09
CA LYS A 459 8.06 36.25 9.43
C LYS A 459 8.89 35.60 10.55
N LYS A 460 9.39 34.39 10.31
CA LYS A 460 10.12 33.59 11.30
C LYS A 460 11.60 33.96 11.37
N GLU A 461 12.28 33.97 10.23
CA GLU A 461 13.73 34.06 10.14
C GLU A 461 14.19 35.46 9.70
N GLY A 462 13.33 36.28 9.10
CA GLY A 462 13.64 37.64 8.67
C GLY A 462 14.49 37.71 7.40
N SER A 463 15.27 38.78 7.27
CA SER A 463 16.16 39.02 6.13
C SER A 463 17.30 38.00 6.05
N PRO A 464 17.76 37.65 4.83
CA PRO A 464 18.89 36.73 4.64
C PRO A 464 20.15 37.18 5.39
N ARG A 465 20.73 36.27 6.19
CA ARG A 465 21.99 36.49 6.92
C ARG A 465 22.76 35.19 7.14
N LEU A 466 24.05 35.33 7.43
CA LEU A 466 24.90 34.24 7.92
C LEU A 466 24.56 33.93 9.38
N VAL A 467 24.52 32.64 9.75
CA VAL A 467 24.26 32.17 11.11
C VAL A 467 25.17 31.02 11.55
N GLY A 468 26.06 30.56 10.68
CA GLY A 468 27.03 29.51 10.97
C GLY A 468 28.04 29.38 9.85
N ASP A 469 29.07 28.58 10.10
CA ASP A 469 30.14 28.28 9.14
C ASP A 469 30.25 26.77 8.88
N LEU A 470 31.01 26.44 7.83
CA LEU A 470 31.18 25.06 7.39
C LEU A 470 32.04 24.24 8.35
N ASP A 471 33.01 24.87 9.02
CA ASP A 471 33.93 24.17 9.90
C ASP A 471 33.15 23.63 11.11
N ASP A 472 32.31 24.45 11.73
CA ASP A 472 31.41 24.09 12.83
C ASP A 472 30.45 22.95 12.49
N LEU A 473 29.84 22.97 11.31
CA LEU A 473 28.91 21.91 10.90
C LEU A 473 29.61 20.58 10.62
N LEU A 474 30.88 20.61 10.21
CA LEU A 474 31.68 19.43 9.85
C LEU A 474 32.58 18.95 11.00
N GLN A 475 32.56 19.58 12.18
CA GLN A 475 33.35 19.18 13.35
C GLN A 475 33.13 17.71 13.76
N GLY A 476 34.16 17.13 14.38
CA GLY A 476 34.10 15.80 15.01
C GLY A 476 34.25 14.62 14.05
N GLY A 477 34.95 14.80 12.93
CA GLY A 477 35.19 13.73 11.95
C GLY A 477 33.97 13.38 11.09
N ARG A 478 32.95 14.26 11.04
CA ARG A 478 31.82 14.11 10.14
C ARG A 478 32.31 14.28 8.70
N GLY A 479 31.87 13.37 7.83
CA GLY A 479 32.40 13.26 6.47
C GLY A 479 32.04 14.46 5.59
N ASN A 480 32.31 14.34 4.30
CA ASN A 480 32.02 15.36 3.30
C ASN A 480 30.53 15.40 2.88
N LYS A 481 29.56 15.09 3.75
CA LYS A 481 28.13 15.03 3.43
C LYS A 481 27.32 15.97 4.33
N LEU A 482 26.69 16.97 3.73
CA LEU A 482 25.99 18.04 4.44
C LEU A 482 24.55 18.21 3.98
N ILE A 483 23.60 18.11 4.91
CA ILE A 483 22.19 18.46 4.70
C ILE A 483 22.00 19.90 5.17
N LEU A 484 21.84 20.83 4.22
CA LEU A 484 21.59 22.23 4.53
C LEU A 484 20.10 22.50 4.67
N LEU A 485 19.76 23.17 5.76
CA LEU A 485 18.40 23.61 6.08
C LEU A 485 18.13 25.08 5.71
N ASP A 486 19.13 25.78 5.16
CA ASP A 486 19.10 27.17 4.72
C ASP A 486 17.86 27.51 3.90
N ASP A 487 17.13 28.57 4.28
CA ASP A 487 15.86 28.91 3.63
C ASP A 487 16.03 29.37 2.18
N ASN A 488 17.10 30.15 1.91
CA ASN A 488 17.50 30.55 0.56
C ASN A 488 18.98 30.95 0.56
N LEU A 489 19.88 29.97 0.48
CA LEU A 489 21.32 30.18 0.56
C LEU A 489 21.83 31.21 -0.48
N LEU A 490 21.27 31.22 -1.70
CA LEU A 490 21.73 32.14 -2.77
C LEU A 490 21.39 33.61 -2.51
N ALA A 491 20.50 33.89 -1.56
CA ALA A 491 20.12 35.25 -1.19
C ALA A 491 20.95 35.82 -0.04
N ALA A 492 21.75 35.01 0.64
CA ALA A 492 22.54 35.46 1.78
C ALA A 492 23.76 36.28 1.33
N PRO A 493 24.16 37.30 2.11
CA PRO A 493 25.46 37.94 1.92
C PRO A 493 26.57 36.90 2.10
N GLY A 494 27.53 36.86 1.17
CA GLY A 494 28.63 35.88 1.22
C GLY A 494 28.29 34.48 0.67
N ALA A 495 27.12 34.27 0.06
CA ALA A 495 26.73 32.98 -0.52
C ALA A 495 27.79 32.38 -1.47
N GLU A 496 28.45 33.21 -2.28
CA GLU A 496 29.50 32.76 -3.20
C GLU A 496 30.72 32.19 -2.48
N SER A 497 31.12 32.78 -1.35
CA SER A 497 32.21 32.27 -0.53
C SER A 497 31.86 30.88 0.01
N LEU A 498 30.63 30.70 0.51
CA LEU A 498 30.15 29.40 0.98
C LEU A 498 30.15 28.35 -0.16
N LEU A 499 29.69 28.73 -1.36
CA LEU A 499 29.69 27.84 -2.52
C LEU A 499 31.12 27.47 -2.97
N GLU A 500 32.07 28.42 -2.98
CA GLU A 500 33.47 28.14 -3.30
C GLU A 500 34.12 27.22 -2.26
N GLN A 501 33.83 27.43 -0.98
CA GLN A 501 34.30 26.54 0.08
C GLN A 501 33.74 25.12 -0.08
N MET A 502 32.44 24.97 -0.39
CA MET A 502 31.85 23.66 -0.67
C MET A 502 32.47 22.99 -1.89
N ALA A 503 32.69 23.74 -2.97
CA ALA A 503 33.28 23.24 -4.20
C ALA A 503 34.74 22.81 -4.01
N SER A 504 35.57 23.66 -3.38
CA SER A 504 36.99 23.40 -3.16
C SER A 504 37.22 22.21 -2.22
N ARG A 505 36.43 22.10 -1.16
CA ARG A 505 36.48 20.99 -0.18
C ARG A 505 35.75 19.73 -0.68
N ARG A 506 35.16 19.75 -1.89
CA ARG A 506 34.39 18.65 -2.50
C ARG A 506 33.30 18.10 -1.57
N ILE A 507 32.58 19.01 -0.91
CA ILE A 507 31.45 18.66 -0.05
C ILE A 507 30.29 18.19 -0.94
N GLN A 508 29.70 17.06 -0.57
CA GLN A 508 28.40 16.64 -1.07
C GLN A 508 27.32 17.37 -0.28
N VAL A 509 26.44 18.08 -0.98
CA VAL A 509 25.48 18.98 -0.33
C VAL A 509 24.07 18.64 -0.77
N ASN A 510 23.17 18.46 0.20
CA ASN A 510 21.73 18.44 -0.06
C ASN A 510 21.14 19.80 0.33
N PHE A 511 20.67 20.55 -0.65
CA PHE A 511 19.95 21.82 -0.47
C PHE A 511 18.46 21.54 -0.22
N THR A 512 18.08 21.14 1.00
CA THR A 512 16.75 20.54 1.23
C THR A 512 15.60 21.54 1.10
N GLN A 513 15.84 22.84 1.26
CA GLN A 513 14.82 23.91 1.10
C GLN A 513 14.79 24.50 -0.31
N THR A 514 15.49 23.87 -1.27
CA THR A 514 15.67 24.33 -2.65
C THR A 514 16.52 25.60 -2.78
N LEU A 515 17.02 25.83 -4.00
CA LEU A 515 17.66 27.08 -4.40
C LEU A 515 16.69 27.89 -5.27
N ASP A 516 16.72 29.22 -5.17
CA ASP A 516 16.02 30.09 -6.11
C ASP A 516 16.86 30.23 -7.39
N ILE A 517 16.48 29.50 -8.44
CA ILE A 517 17.20 29.49 -9.72
C ILE A 517 17.30 30.88 -10.35
N ARG A 518 16.37 31.79 -10.03
CA ARG A 518 16.38 33.17 -10.54
C ARG A 518 17.54 34.00 -9.99
N LEU A 519 18.17 33.56 -8.89
CA LEU A 519 19.36 34.16 -8.30
C LEU A 519 20.67 33.55 -8.83
N VAL A 520 20.60 32.66 -9.83
CA VAL A 520 21.79 32.06 -10.43
C VAL A 520 22.33 32.97 -11.53
N ASP A 521 23.63 33.23 -11.48
CA ASP A 521 24.44 33.77 -12.56
C ASP A 521 25.45 32.71 -13.04
N ARG A 522 26.31 33.08 -14.01
CA ARG A 522 27.30 32.15 -14.56
C ARG A 522 28.24 31.59 -13.49
N LYS A 523 28.74 32.44 -12.59
CA LYS A 523 29.68 32.04 -11.53
C LYS A 523 29.02 31.05 -10.57
N ARG A 524 27.81 31.34 -10.10
CA ARG A 524 27.04 30.47 -9.22
C ARG A 524 26.71 29.13 -9.89
N ALA A 525 26.33 29.14 -11.17
CA ALA A 525 26.11 27.91 -11.94
C ALA A 525 27.37 27.04 -12.00
N ASP A 526 28.53 27.65 -12.29
CA ASP A 526 29.81 26.94 -12.35
C ASP A 526 30.22 26.35 -10.99
N LEU A 527 29.98 27.07 -9.88
CA LEU A 527 30.20 26.56 -8.53
C LEU A 527 29.26 25.40 -8.18
N LEU A 528 27.96 25.54 -8.45
CA LEU A 528 26.96 24.49 -8.20
C LEU A 528 27.21 23.24 -9.05
N LYS A 529 27.78 23.37 -10.25
CA LYS A 529 28.22 22.21 -11.07
C LYS A 529 29.41 21.48 -10.44
N ARG A 530 30.34 22.21 -9.81
CA ARG A 530 31.50 21.66 -9.09
C ARG A 530 31.11 21.00 -7.76
N ILE A 531 30.07 21.48 -7.10
CA ILE A 531 29.54 20.86 -5.88
C ILE A 531 28.85 19.54 -6.24
N HIS A 532 29.02 18.53 -5.38
CA HIS A 532 28.28 17.28 -5.51
C HIS A 532 26.88 17.44 -4.89
N CYS A 533 26.01 18.21 -5.57
CA CYS A 533 24.62 18.40 -5.19
C CYS A 533 23.92 17.04 -5.15
N SER A 534 23.33 16.68 -4.01
CA SER A 534 22.89 15.33 -3.68
C SER A 534 21.46 15.30 -3.16
N ASN A 535 20.79 14.15 -3.28
CA ASN A 535 19.57 13.90 -2.51
C ASN A 535 19.88 13.70 -1.00
N THR A 536 18.88 13.75 -0.13
CA THR A 536 19.03 13.59 1.34
C THR A 536 19.70 12.29 1.81
N ARG A 537 19.73 11.27 0.93
CA ARG A 537 20.38 9.98 1.20
C ARG A 537 21.81 9.90 0.66
N PHE A 538 22.27 10.90 -0.10
CA PHE A 538 23.59 10.91 -0.74
C PHE A 538 23.84 9.67 -1.60
N THR A 539 22.81 9.28 -2.36
CA THR A 539 22.82 8.07 -3.21
C THR A 539 22.86 8.40 -4.70
N ARG A 540 22.62 9.67 -5.05
CA ARG A 540 22.65 10.19 -6.41
C ARG A 540 22.82 11.71 -6.38
N ARG A 541 23.40 12.25 -7.45
CA ARG A 541 23.37 13.69 -7.70
C ARG A 541 21.93 14.15 -7.87
N ASN A 542 21.61 15.31 -7.32
CA ASN A 542 20.29 15.93 -7.46
C ASN A 542 20.38 17.44 -7.21
N TYR A 543 19.83 18.22 -8.12
CA TYR A 543 19.60 19.66 -7.94
C TYR A 543 18.17 19.87 -7.45
N HIS A 544 17.98 20.86 -6.58
CA HIS A 544 16.69 21.19 -5.97
C HIS A 544 16.37 22.66 -6.21
N PHE A 545 15.33 22.94 -7.01
CA PHE A 545 14.84 24.29 -7.29
C PHE A 545 13.35 24.40 -6.91
N SER A 546 12.83 25.63 -6.84
CA SER A 546 11.40 25.89 -6.62
C SER A 546 10.76 26.56 -7.84
N LEU A 547 9.51 26.19 -8.14
CA LEU A 547 8.70 26.82 -9.17
C LEU A 547 7.23 26.77 -8.75
N ASN A 548 6.73 27.85 -8.15
CA ASN A 548 5.42 27.88 -7.48
C ASN A 548 4.32 28.62 -8.25
N ASP A 549 4.63 29.20 -9.41
CA ASP A 549 3.73 29.93 -10.32
C ASP A 549 4.34 29.98 -11.73
N CYS A 550 3.62 30.51 -12.72
CA CYS A 550 4.12 30.73 -14.07
C CYS A 550 4.93 32.03 -14.20
N SER A 551 5.21 32.74 -13.10
CA SER A 551 5.90 34.03 -13.19
C SER A 551 7.38 33.84 -13.52
N GLY A 552 7.83 34.49 -14.59
CA GLY A 552 9.23 34.50 -15.01
C GLY A 552 9.75 33.15 -15.50
N LEU A 553 8.93 32.35 -16.20
CA LEU A 553 9.37 31.11 -16.83
C LEU A 553 10.53 31.33 -17.82
N ASP A 554 10.53 32.44 -18.56
CA ASP A 554 11.63 32.80 -19.47
C ASP A 554 12.95 33.02 -18.73
N LEU A 555 12.90 33.72 -17.59
CA LEU A 555 14.07 33.90 -16.74
C LEU A 555 14.54 32.56 -16.16
N VAL A 556 13.61 31.69 -15.77
CA VAL A 556 13.96 30.33 -15.30
C VAL A 556 14.65 29.55 -16.41
N LEU A 557 14.14 29.61 -17.65
CA LEU A 557 14.75 28.96 -18.81
C LEU A 557 16.16 29.49 -19.09
N GLU A 558 16.33 30.82 -19.09
CA GLU A 558 17.63 31.47 -19.25
C GLU A 558 18.63 31.00 -18.19
N LYS A 559 18.24 31.04 -16.91
CA LYS A 559 19.13 30.61 -15.81
C LYS A 559 19.39 29.11 -15.82
N TYR A 560 18.42 28.30 -16.24
CA TYR A 560 18.59 26.87 -16.43
C TYR A 560 19.62 26.54 -17.50
N GLY A 561 19.65 27.34 -18.58
CA GLY A 561 20.63 27.23 -19.67
C GLY A 561 22.09 27.37 -19.21
N LEU A 562 22.37 28.03 -18.09
CA LEU A 562 23.72 28.19 -17.55
C LEU A 562 24.36 26.88 -17.04
N PHE A 563 23.54 25.84 -16.83
CA PHE A 563 23.99 24.56 -16.29
C PHE A 563 24.35 23.51 -17.35
N ASP A 564 23.88 23.66 -18.59
CA ASP A 564 24.07 22.67 -19.67
C ASP A 564 23.62 21.25 -19.28
N PHE A 565 22.49 21.13 -18.56
CA PHE A 565 21.97 19.85 -18.09
C PHE A 565 21.61 18.90 -19.25
N ARG A 566 21.75 17.60 -18.99
CA ARG A 566 21.40 16.50 -19.89
C ARG A 566 20.17 15.76 -19.38
N ALA A 567 19.52 14.99 -20.25
CA ALA A 567 18.38 14.15 -19.89
C ALA A 567 18.68 13.12 -18.77
N SER A 568 19.95 12.77 -18.56
CA SER A 568 20.42 11.87 -17.49
C SER A 568 20.60 12.56 -16.14
N ASP A 569 20.64 13.90 -16.10
CA ASP A 569 20.74 14.64 -14.86
C ASP A 569 19.45 14.58 -14.06
N ASN A 570 19.55 14.90 -12.77
CA ASN A 570 18.43 14.84 -11.83
C ASN A 570 18.19 16.25 -11.31
N VAL A 571 17.22 16.95 -11.91
CA VAL A 571 16.89 18.33 -11.52
C VAL A 571 15.45 18.39 -11.01
N GLU A 572 15.29 18.36 -9.70
CA GLU A 572 13.99 18.38 -9.05
C GLU A 572 13.48 19.82 -8.88
N PHE A 573 12.27 20.07 -9.36
CA PHE A 573 11.53 21.29 -9.06
C PHE A 573 10.41 20.99 -8.07
N ILE A 574 10.43 21.68 -6.93
CA ILE A 574 9.31 21.67 -6.00
C ILE A 574 8.24 22.63 -6.54
N CYS A 575 7.06 22.09 -6.83
CA CYS A 575 5.91 22.84 -7.31
C CYS A 575 4.75 22.73 -6.32
N MET A 576 4.30 23.88 -5.82
CA MET A 576 3.09 23.95 -5.03
C MET A 576 1.83 24.00 -5.91
N TYR A 577 0.78 23.32 -5.49
CA TYR A 577 -0.56 23.36 -6.12
C TYR A 577 -1.66 23.62 -5.07
N GLY A 578 -2.83 24.02 -5.54
CA GLY A 578 -3.97 24.34 -4.67
C GLY A 578 -3.84 25.71 -3.99
N TYR A 579 -3.09 26.62 -4.60
CA TYR A 579 -2.94 28.01 -4.17
C TYR A 579 -2.64 28.89 -5.36
N ARG A 580 -3.54 29.85 -5.65
CA ARG A 580 -3.35 30.92 -6.66
C ARG A 580 -2.79 30.44 -7.99
N THR A 581 -3.26 29.29 -8.45
CA THR A 581 -2.92 28.66 -9.72
C THR A 581 -4.17 28.01 -10.25
N THR A 582 -4.41 28.08 -11.55
CA THR A 582 -5.46 27.38 -12.28
C THR A 582 -4.96 26.03 -12.81
N LEU A 583 -5.87 25.17 -13.26
CA LEU A 583 -5.48 23.92 -13.92
C LEU A 583 -4.62 24.17 -15.18
N ALA A 584 -4.89 25.25 -15.92
CA ALA A 584 -4.12 25.63 -17.10
C ALA A 584 -2.67 26.01 -16.73
N GLU A 585 -2.49 26.82 -15.68
CA GLU A 585 -1.17 27.20 -15.17
C GLU A 585 -0.40 26.00 -14.58
N ASP A 586 -1.09 25.10 -13.88
CA ASP A 586 -0.49 23.84 -13.43
C ASP A 586 0.04 23.03 -14.62
N LEU A 587 -0.77 22.86 -15.67
CA LEU A 587 -0.39 22.17 -16.90
C LEU A 587 0.79 22.85 -17.60
N GLU A 588 0.78 24.18 -17.71
CA GLU A 588 1.84 24.98 -18.31
C GLU A 588 3.18 24.72 -17.62
N ARG A 589 3.22 24.81 -16.28
CA ARG A 589 4.44 24.55 -15.51
C ARG A 589 4.95 23.13 -15.69
N PHE A 590 4.06 22.14 -15.70
CA PHE A 590 4.49 20.76 -15.90
C PHE A 590 5.00 20.50 -17.32
N ARG A 591 4.42 21.15 -18.34
CA ARG A 591 4.92 21.13 -19.72
C ARG A 591 6.29 21.79 -19.82
N PHE A 592 6.42 22.98 -19.25
CA PHE A 592 7.67 23.71 -19.15
C PHE A 592 8.77 22.83 -18.56
N LEU A 593 8.54 22.27 -17.36
CA LEU A 593 9.49 21.37 -16.73
C LEU A 593 9.78 20.12 -17.56
N ARG A 594 8.78 19.56 -18.25
CA ARG A 594 8.99 18.38 -19.09
C ARG A 594 9.85 18.67 -20.33
N SER A 595 9.86 19.92 -20.79
CA SER A 595 10.69 20.39 -21.91
C SER A 595 12.16 20.55 -21.54
N LEU A 596 12.47 20.72 -20.24
CA LEU A 596 13.83 20.93 -19.76
C LEU A 596 14.60 19.60 -19.59
N PRO A 597 15.85 19.49 -20.08
CA PRO A 597 16.66 18.27 -19.96
C PRO A 597 16.91 17.82 -18.51
N GLY A 598 16.42 16.64 -18.12
CA GLY A 598 16.68 16.07 -16.79
C GLY A 598 15.83 16.68 -15.66
N ALA A 599 14.98 17.66 -15.98
CA ALA A 599 14.06 18.23 -15.02
C ALA A 599 12.87 17.30 -14.72
N TYR A 600 12.45 17.29 -13.46
CA TYR A 600 11.25 16.60 -13.01
C TYR A 600 10.62 17.30 -11.82
N VAL A 601 9.35 16.98 -11.57
CA VAL A 601 8.56 17.67 -10.55
C VAL A 601 8.43 16.88 -9.26
N PHE A 602 8.47 17.60 -8.14
CA PHE A 602 7.97 17.19 -6.84
C PHE A 602 6.80 18.09 -6.48
N VAL A 603 5.59 17.54 -6.50
CA VAL A 603 4.39 18.31 -6.19
C VAL A 603 4.08 18.33 -4.69
N GLN A 604 3.69 19.50 -4.19
CA GLN A 604 3.28 19.71 -2.80
C GLN A 604 1.93 20.44 -2.76
N CYS A 605 0.95 19.86 -2.08
CA CYS A 605 -0.32 20.54 -1.84
C CYS A 605 -0.06 21.71 -0.90
N TYR A 606 -0.63 22.86 -1.21
CA TYR A 606 -0.66 23.99 -0.28
C TYR A 606 -1.34 23.57 1.03
N GLN A 607 -0.75 24.01 2.14
CA GLN A 607 -1.31 23.89 3.48
C GLN A 607 -1.24 25.29 4.10
N PRO A 608 -2.39 25.88 4.48
CA PRO A 608 -2.40 27.17 5.14
C PRO A 608 -1.57 27.15 6.42
N ILE A 609 -0.79 28.19 6.60
CA ILE A 609 -0.07 28.48 7.85
C ILE A 609 -1.02 29.23 8.79
N PRO A 610 -0.75 29.30 10.11
CA PRO A 610 -1.54 30.13 11.01
C PRO A 610 -1.63 31.57 10.48
N ASN A 611 -2.86 32.08 10.34
CA ASN A 611 -3.15 33.41 9.76
C ASN A 611 -2.60 33.61 8.33
N GLY A 612 -2.34 32.52 7.61
CA GLY A 612 -2.00 32.53 6.19
C GLY A 612 -3.24 32.63 5.33
N PRO A 613 -3.07 32.89 4.02
CA PRO A 613 -4.19 32.93 3.10
C PRO A 613 -4.85 31.56 2.96
N GLU A 614 -6.16 31.52 2.81
CA GLU A 614 -6.88 30.27 2.52
C GLU A 614 -6.51 29.74 1.12
N PRO A 615 -6.65 28.43 0.86
CA PRO A 615 -6.54 27.88 -0.48
C PRO A 615 -7.58 28.55 -1.39
N SER A 616 -7.12 29.33 -2.37
CA SER A 616 -8.00 29.90 -3.39
C SER A 616 -8.06 28.94 -4.58
N MET A 617 -9.29 28.50 -4.88
CA MET A 617 -9.63 27.59 -5.96
C MET A 617 -10.57 28.27 -6.98
N ASP A 618 -10.73 29.59 -6.86
CA ASP A 618 -11.58 30.39 -7.74
C ASP A 618 -11.02 30.34 -9.15
N GLY A 619 -11.89 30.06 -10.12
CA GLY A 619 -11.48 29.90 -11.51
C GLY A 619 -10.53 28.72 -11.79
N PHE A 620 -10.28 27.82 -10.82
CA PHE A 620 -9.32 26.71 -11.03
C PHE A 620 -9.66 25.84 -12.24
N PHE A 621 -10.97 25.67 -12.48
CA PHE A 621 -11.54 24.91 -13.59
C PHE A 621 -12.05 25.80 -14.74
N ASP A 622 -11.49 26.99 -14.91
CA ASP A 622 -11.84 27.83 -16.06
C ASP A 622 -11.30 27.23 -17.37
N GLY A 623 -12.04 27.44 -18.46
CA GLY A 623 -11.71 26.92 -19.78
C GLY A 623 -12.13 25.47 -20.02
N ALA A 624 -11.44 24.80 -20.95
CA ALA A 624 -11.78 23.45 -21.42
C ALA A 624 -11.23 22.36 -20.50
N VAL A 625 -11.79 22.22 -19.30
CA VAL A 625 -11.29 21.35 -18.21
C VAL A 625 -10.96 19.93 -18.65
N ASP A 626 -11.89 19.23 -19.31
CA ASP A 626 -11.67 17.83 -19.70
C ASP A 626 -10.48 17.70 -20.65
N ARG A 627 -10.35 18.62 -21.62
CA ARG A 627 -9.21 18.69 -22.53
C ARG A 627 -7.91 18.98 -21.79
N LEU A 628 -7.91 19.91 -20.83
CA LEU A 628 -6.73 20.21 -20.01
C LEU A 628 -6.29 18.99 -19.19
N ILE A 629 -7.23 18.23 -18.63
CA ILE A 629 -6.91 17.00 -17.88
C ILE A 629 -6.37 15.91 -18.82
N ASP A 630 -6.98 15.73 -19.99
CA ASP A 630 -6.49 14.81 -21.03
C ASP A 630 -5.04 15.16 -21.43
N GLU A 631 -4.73 16.44 -21.63
CA GLU A 631 -3.38 16.91 -21.94
C GLU A 631 -2.42 16.70 -20.76
N LEU A 632 -2.85 17.02 -19.54
CA LEU A 632 -2.06 16.85 -18.31
C LEU A 632 -1.59 15.42 -18.08
N VAL A 633 -2.44 14.42 -18.31
CA VAL A 633 -2.07 13.02 -18.05
C VAL A 633 -1.09 12.44 -19.08
N THR A 634 -0.84 13.17 -20.18
CA THR A 634 0.22 12.85 -21.15
C THR A 634 1.60 13.34 -20.71
N VAL A 635 1.67 14.33 -19.81
CA VAL A 635 2.93 14.86 -19.29
C VAL A 635 3.55 13.84 -18.33
N GLN A 636 4.55 13.11 -18.82
CA GLN A 636 5.22 12.05 -18.06
C GLN A 636 6.68 12.39 -17.79
N PHE A 637 7.05 12.43 -16.51
CA PHE A 637 8.43 12.55 -16.07
C PHE A 637 9.08 11.17 -15.96
N THR A 638 10.37 11.09 -16.31
CA THR A 638 11.17 9.85 -16.16
C THR A 638 11.36 9.47 -14.69
N GLN A 639 11.23 10.44 -13.78
CA GLN A 639 11.41 10.28 -12.35
C GLN A 639 10.21 10.81 -11.57
N ASN A 640 10.05 10.30 -10.35
CA ASN A 640 9.13 10.84 -9.36
C ASN A 640 7.64 10.95 -9.78
N MET A 641 7.17 10.17 -10.76
CA MET A 641 5.74 10.11 -11.12
C MET A 641 4.84 9.71 -9.94
N LYS A 642 5.40 9.06 -8.91
CA LYS A 642 4.70 8.81 -7.65
C LYS A 642 4.31 10.10 -6.90
N SER A 643 5.09 11.17 -7.04
CA SER A 643 4.72 12.49 -6.52
C SER A 643 3.53 13.05 -7.29
N MET A 644 3.58 13.03 -8.64
CA MET A 644 2.47 13.46 -9.51
C MET A 644 1.16 12.70 -9.26
N GLU A 645 1.22 11.41 -8.91
CA GLU A 645 0.03 10.65 -8.52
C GLU A 645 -0.74 11.30 -7.35
N LYS A 646 -0.06 12.02 -6.44
CA LYS A 646 -0.73 12.78 -5.37
C LYS A 646 -1.55 13.93 -5.94
N TYR A 647 -0.97 14.69 -6.88
CA TYR A 647 -1.66 15.77 -7.57
C TYR A 647 -2.87 15.23 -8.35
N TYR A 648 -2.70 14.15 -9.12
CA TYR A 648 -3.81 13.52 -9.84
C TYR A 648 -4.96 13.07 -8.93
N ARG A 649 -4.65 12.49 -7.76
CA ARG A 649 -5.67 12.08 -6.78
C ARG A 649 -6.39 13.28 -6.17
N TRP A 650 -5.68 14.36 -5.90
CA TRP A 650 -6.26 15.62 -5.44
C TRP A 650 -7.17 16.22 -6.52
N LEU A 651 -6.67 16.37 -7.75
CA LEU A 651 -7.41 16.89 -8.90
C LEU A 651 -8.66 16.05 -9.20
N SER A 652 -8.53 14.72 -9.21
CA SER A 652 -9.67 13.82 -9.46
C SER A 652 -10.74 13.93 -8.38
N ARG A 653 -10.35 14.19 -7.14
CA ARG A 653 -11.31 14.40 -6.05
C ARG A 653 -12.00 15.75 -6.18
N LEU A 654 -11.24 16.81 -6.43
CA LEU A 654 -11.77 18.15 -6.65
C LEU A 654 -12.73 18.19 -7.86
N TYR A 655 -12.36 17.51 -8.95
CA TYR A 655 -13.20 17.35 -10.13
C TYR A 655 -14.50 16.60 -9.81
N ALA A 656 -14.42 15.52 -9.03
CA ALA A 656 -15.60 14.78 -8.58
C ALA A 656 -16.54 15.63 -7.71
N GLU A 657 -15.98 16.40 -6.78
CA GLU A 657 -16.73 17.31 -5.91
C GLU A 657 -17.41 18.44 -6.72
N ARG A 658 -16.74 18.95 -7.76
CA ARG A 658 -17.27 20.03 -8.62
C ARG A 658 -18.31 19.56 -9.63
N PHE A 659 -18.07 18.43 -10.31
CA PHE A 659 -18.86 18.01 -11.47
C PHE A 659 -19.73 16.77 -11.21
N GLY A 660 -19.65 16.16 -10.03
CA GLY A 660 -20.43 14.96 -9.68
C GLY A 660 -20.08 13.70 -10.48
N ARG A 661 -18.99 13.72 -11.26
CA ARG A 661 -18.53 12.61 -12.11
C ARG A 661 -17.02 12.44 -12.05
N LEU A 662 -16.52 11.32 -12.58
CA LEU A 662 -15.08 11.06 -12.70
C LEU A 662 -14.58 11.33 -14.11
N HIS A 663 -13.37 11.86 -14.20
CA HIS A 663 -12.64 11.96 -15.45
C HIS A 663 -11.91 10.64 -15.75
N ARG A 664 -12.36 9.90 -16.77
CA ARG A 664 -11.91 8.51 -17.05
C ARG A 664 -10.39 8.40 -17.24
N GLN A 665 -9.80 9.23 -18.09
CA GLN A 665 -8.35 9.15 -18.39
C GLN A 665 -7.50 9.45 -17.16
N LEU A 666 -7.98 10.32 -16.28
CA LEU A 666 -7.29 10.67 -15.04
C LEU A 666 -7.31 9.49 -14.07
N VAL A 667 -8.47 8.85 -13.88
CA VAL A 667 -8.60 7.63 -13.07
C VAL A 667 -7.72 6.51 -13.62
N ASP A 668 -7.74 6.29 -14.93
CA ASP A 668 -6.89 5.29 -15.59
C ASP A 668 -5.40 5.56 -15.33
N THR A 669 -5.00 6.83 -15.35
CA THR A 669 -3.62 7.27 -15.09
C THR A 669 -3.22 7.05 -13.63
N ILE A 670 -4.07 7.42 -12.67
CA ILE A 670 -3.85 7.22 -11.23
C ILE A 670 -3.57 5.74 -10.90
N PHE A 671 -4.28 4.84 -11.57
CA PHE A 671 -4.18 3.40 -11.34
C PHE A 671 -3.31 2.67 -12.37
N ARG A 672 -2.61 3.38 -13.27
CA ARG A 672 -1.80 2.76 -14.34
C ARG A 672 -0.73 1.81 -13.77
N TYR A 673 0.02 2.28 -12.78
CA TYR A 673 1.18 1.56 -12.23
C TYR A 673 1.00 1.10 -10.78
N ASN A 674 0.34 1.91 -9.95
CA ASN A 674 0.23 1.68 -8.51
C ASN A 674 -1.21 1.38 -8.10
N ASN A 675 -1.36 0.50 -7.11
CA ASN A 675 -2.64 0.17 -6.48
C ASN A 675 -3.82 -0.08 -7.45
N ARG A 676 -3.56 -0.65 -8.65
CA ARG A 676 -4.59 -1.16 -9.59
C ARG A 676 -5.81 -1.81 -8.92
N PRO A 677 -5.65 -2.69 -7.92
CA PRO A 677 -6.78 -3.28 -7.17
C PRO A 677 -7.80 -2.28 -6.61
N GLY A 678 -7.38 -1.05 -6.32
CA GLY A 678 -8.20 -0.02 -5.69
C GLY A 678 -9.06 0.78 -6.66
N LYS A 679 -8.92 0.56 -7.98
CA LYS A 679 -9.59 1.36 -9.02
C LYS A 679 -11.11 1.30 -8.90
N GLY A 680 -11.71 0.11 -8.86
CA GLY A 680 -13.17 -0.04 -8.81
C GLY A 680 -13.78 0.62 -7.58
N ARG A 681 -13.17 0.44 -6.40
CA ARG A 681 -13.60 1.15 -5.19
C ARG A 681 -13.45 2.67 -5.32
N TYR A 682 -12.39 3.14 -5.97
CA TYR A 682 -12.21 4.57 -6.22
C TYR A 682 -13.29 5.12 -7.16
N ILE A 683 -13.71 4.33 -8.16
CA ILE A 683 -14.82 4.67 -9.06
C ILE A 683 -16.15 4.72 -8.28
N GLU A 684 -16.47 3.65 -7.54
CA GLU A 684 -17.71 3.54 -6.75
C GLU A 684 -17.86 4.65 -5.71
N THR A 685 -16.75 5.07 -5.08
CA THR A 685 -16.74 6.13 -4.08
C THR A 685 -16.60 7.53 -4.66
N LEU A 686 -16.63 7.65 -5.99
CA LEU A 686 -16.44 8.90 -6.73
C LEU A 686 -15.19 9.65 -6.24
N ALA A 687 -14.01 9.00 -6.36
CA ALA A 687 -12.73 9.49 -5.85
C ALA A 687 -12.63 9.59 -4.30
N GLY A 688 -13.42 8.79 -3.58
CA GLY A 688 -13.43 8.75 -2.12
C GLY A 688 -14.26 9.84 -1.44
N THR A 689 -15.06 10.58 -2.22
CA THR A 689 -15.98 11.62 -1.73
C THR A 689 -17.19 10.99 -1.04
N ILE A 690 -17.65 9.83 -1.52
CA ILE A 690 -18.76 9.10 -0.92
C ILE A 690 -18.23 8.23 0.23
N ARG A 691 -18.56 8.59 1.47
CA ARG A 691 -18.25 7.77 2.66
C ARG A 691 -19.29 6.68 2.85
N GLY A 692 -18.94 5.43 2.57
CA GLY A 692 -19.48 4.27 3.28
C GLY A 692 -20.98 3.95 3.14
N ARG A 693 -21.67 4.45 2.11
CA ARG A 693 -22.95 3.91 1.62
C ARG A 693 -23.00 4.05 0.09
N VAL A 694 -22.78 2.93 -0.59
CA VAL A 694 -23.05 2.71 -2.01
C VAL A 694 -23.62 1.30 -1.98
N ARG A 695 -24.87 0.95 -2.29
CA ARG A 695 -26.08 1.61 -2.78
C ARG A 695 -27.26 1.03 -1.98
N ASP A 696 -28.13 1.87 -1.43
CA ASP A 696 -29.46 1.47 -0.92
C ASP A 696 -30.58 1.93 -1.87
N GLU A 697 -30.23 2.24 -3.12
CA GLU A 697 -31.19 2.60 -4.16
C GLU A 697 -30.85 1.80 -5.42
N ARG A 698 -31.45 0.61 -5.51
CA ARG A 698 -32.09 0.02 -6.70
C ARG A 698 -32.57 -1.39 -6.41
#